data_AF-A1WRM5-F1
#
_entry.id   AF-A1WRM5-F1
#
_cell.length_a   1.000
_cell.length_b   1.000
_cell.length_c   1.000
_cell.angle_alpha   90.00
_cell.angle_beta   90.00
_cell.angle_gamma   90.00
#
_symmetry.space_group_name_H-M   'P 1'
#
loop_
_entity.id
_entity.type
_entity.pdbx_description
1 polymer ?
#
loop_
_entity_poly.entity_id
_entity_poly.type
_entity_poly.pdbx_seq_one_letter_code
_entity_poly.pdbx_strand_id
1 'polypeptide(L)'
;MTIPESASRHGEQILNVVNGQLCGLQHSAVVTRSWTRCLRDFRLDPAQQRLPAILTRPELNERLDRMSELIAFAQPQMSMLYQRLADPDLAVVLTDVDGVIVHMLSSVEFSQDVELLGLRTGAVWSEREAGTNGMGTCLIEAEPVAVRQSEHYFAQYTSLTCSAAPIFNEHGVLSAVLDVTSRSPLLQQHSLALLGISCQMIENRMLDERFRHAHQLHFHSRPELVNTLDEGKLALDDNARVLAANRSALLQLGGYALPALLGKPIDELFKTSLADILELCARNGPHPVPVDGAYTAHRFFMLARQPGLGSGGAAPLRTAGVLAVPATPRHPATPASAQVSTQVPTQVPTQVPIPAPATRLAYGDPQMEAQVRLAQRVLTRRIPVFLHGETGSGKEVFANAMHQMSPARERAFVAINCASLPENLIESELFGYRAGAFTGAQREGRRGKILQANGGTLFLDEIGDMPMNLQSRLLRVLEDRQVSPLGSETVIKVDFQLLSASHRDLAELVHSGQFRADLFYRLNGIELRLPPLRERSDKLPLIQHILAEEAQPLPPPTLAPEAVQVLLHYPWPGNLRQLRHALRIALALCDGEHIACRHLPADIVQGAQQAGAPHASALAAQPDMQSDEARTLAQFNAIELSERDTLLGLLEQHRWNVSTVARSLSISRNTLYRKLHRLHIRLAQSAQTGQS
;
A
#
# COMPACT_ATOMS: atom_id res chain seq x y z
N MET A 1 38.48 23.85 -21.05
CA MET A 1 37.00 23.75 -21.03
C MET A 1 36.54 24.49 -19.80
N THR A 2 35.83 25.60 -19.97
CA THR A 2 35.23 26.35 -18.87
C THR A 2 34.14 25.50 -18.22
N ILE A 3 34.25 25.27 -16.91
CA ILE A 3 33.22 24.58 -16.12
C ILE A 3 31.92 25.42 -16.22
N PRO A 4 30.76 24.82 -16.50
CA PRO A 4 29.49 25.55 -16.52
C PRO A 4 29.25 26.28 -15.18
N GLU A 5 28.82 27.54 -15.20
CA GLU A 5 28.59 28.34 -13.97
C GLU A 5 27.69 27.63 -12.93
N SER A 6 26.73 26.82 -13.40
CA SER A 6 25.86 26.01 -12.53
C SER A 6 26.61 24.91 -11.77
N ALA A 7 27.61 24.27 -12.38
CA ALA A 7 28.43 23.24 -11.74
C ALA A 7 29.38 23.84 -10.71
N SER A 8 29.93 25.03 -10.99
CA SER A 8 30.75 25.78 -10.03
C SER A 8 29.94 26.16 -8.79
N ARG A 9 28.71 26.66 -8.98
CA ARG A 9 27.82 27.07 -7.89
C ARG A 9 27.38 25.90 -7.00
N HIS A 10 27.11 24.74 -7.60
CA HIS A 10 26.79 23.50 -6.88
C HIS A 10 27.98 23.03 -6.03
N GLY A 11 29.19 23.03 -6.60
CA GLY A 11 30.41 22.66 -5.88
C GLY A 11 30.69 23.58 -4.69
N GLU A 12 30.54 24.89 -4.87
CA GLU A 12 30.66 25.87 -3.78
C GLU A 12 29.64 25.61 -2.65
N GLN A 13 28.40 25.26 -2.99
CA GLN A 13 27.38 24.91 -2.00
C GLN A 13 27.80 23.70 -1.15
N ILE A 14 28.32 22.64 -1.78
CA ILE A 14 28.81 21.45 -1.06
C ILE A 14 29.98 21.82 -0.14
N LEU A 15 30.96 22.57 -0.64
CA LEU A 15 32.12 23.02 0.15
C LEU A 15 31.68 23.85 1.36
N ASN A 16 30.74 24.79 1.17
CA ASN A 16 30.24 25.64 2.23
C ASN A 16 29.50 24.84 3.32
N VAL A 17 28.73 23.80 2.94
CA VAL A 17 28.06 22.92 3.91
C VAL A 17 29.06 22.05 4.67
N VAL A 18 30.00 21.41 3.98
CA VAL A 18 31.01 20.54 4.61
C VAL A 18 31.97 21.33 5.52
N ASN A 19 32.24 22.60 5.20
CA ASN A 19 33.06 23.49 6.02
C ASN A 19 32.27 24.21 7.12
N GLY A 20 30.97 23.94 7.29
CA GLY A 20 30.14 24.53 8.34
C GLY A 20 29.83 26.02 8.16
N GLN A 21 29.98 26.55 6.94
CA GLN A 21 29.76 27.97 6.60
C GLN A 21 28.29 28.28 6.26
N LEU A 22 27.48 27.26 5.95
CA LEU A 22 26.03 27.38 5.73
C LEU A 22 25.26 26.50 6.74
N CYS A 23 24.96 27.06 7.92
CA CYS A 23 23.97 26.50 8.85
C CYS A 23 22.56 26.94 8.40
N GLY A 24 21.83 26.12 7.64
CA GLY A 24 20.45 26.46 7.27
C GLY A 24 19.82 25.72 6.07
N LEU A 25 20.59 24.94 5.29
CA LEU A 25 20.02 24.11 4.23
C LEU A 25 19.61 22.75 4.80
N GLN A 26 18.32 22.40 4.67
CA GLN A 26 17.72 21.13 5.11
C GLN A 26 18.21 19.93 4.26
N HIS A 27 19.45 19.50 4.46
CA HIS A 27 19.94 18.21 3.93
C HIS A 27 19.80 17.13 5.01
N SER A 28 19.61 15.87 4.58
CA SER A 28 19.62 14.75 5.53
C SER A 28 21.02 14.59 6.13
N ALA A 29 21.09 14.13 7.39
CA ALA A 29 22.37 13.87 8.05
C ALA A 29 23.24 12.86 7.26
N VAL A 30 22.60 11.92 6.55
CA VAL A 30 23.25 10.95 5.66
C VAL A 30 23.98 11.65 4.51
N VAL A 31 23.31 12.59 3.82
CA VAL A 31 23.92 13.33 2.70
C VAL A 31 25.11 14.16 3.17
N THR A 32 24.99 14.84 4.31
CA THR A 32 26.12 15.62 4.86
C THR A 32 27.32 14.75 5.23
N ARG A 33 27.09 13.56 5.82
CA ARG A 33 28.16 12.58 6.06
C ARG A 33 28.80 12.14 4.75
N SER A 34 28.00 11.83 3.75
CA SER A 34 28.49 11.40 2.44
C SER A 34 29.30 12.48 1.73
N TRP A 35 28.84 13.73 1.69
CA TRP A 35 29.62 14.86 1.14
C TRP A 35 30.95 15.03 1.84
N THR A 36 30.97 14.85 3.16
CA THR A 36 32.20 14.92 3.95
C THR A 36 33.18 13.81 3.55
N ARG A 37 32.72 12.57 3.39
CA ARG A 37 33.56 11.45 2.91
C ARG A 37 34.07 11.69 1.49
N CYS A 38 33.20 12.11 0.58
CA CYS A 38 33.56 12.43 -0.80
C CYS A 38 34.70 13.46 -0.86
N LEU A 39 34.60 14.53 -0.07
CA LEU A 39 35.61 15.59 -0.05
C LEU A 39 36.89 15.18 0.70
N ARG A 40 36.77 14.60 1.90
CA ARG A 40 37.91 14.39 2.81
C ARG A 40 38.60 13.05 2.58
N ASP A 41 37.84 11.99 2.36
CA ASP A 41 38.35 10.61 2.31
C ASP A 41 38.64 10.19 0.87
N PHE A 42 37.72 10.49 -0.06
CA PHE A 42 37.87 10.16 -1.48
C PHE A 42 38.55 11.25 -2.30
N ARG A 43 38.68 12.47 -1.74
CA ARG A 43 39.32 13.64 -2.37
C ARG A 43 38.72 13.97 -3.73
N LEU A 44 37.41 13.85 -3.85
CA LEU A 44 36.66 14.24 -5.03
C LEU A 44 36.50 15.77 -5.06
N ASP A 45 36.49 16.35 -6.26
CA ASP A 45 36.18 17.76 -6.48
C ASP A 45 34.74 17.87 -6.99
N PRO A 46 33.79 18.48 -6.24
CA PRO A 46 32.39 18.52 -6.63
C PRO A 46 32.13 19.40 -7.88
N ALA A 47 33.08 20.26 -8.28
CA ALA A 47 32.99 21.05 -9.50
C ALA A 47 33.46 20.28 -10.75
N GLN A 48 34.12 19.14 -10.58
CA GLN A 48 34.60 18.32 -11.69
C GLN A 48 33.44 17.54 -12.34
N GLN A 49 33.44 17.47 -13.68
CA GLN A 49 32.60 16.52 -14.41
C GLN A 49 33.38 15.21 -14.60
N ARG A 50 32.84 14.11 -14.08
CA ARG A 50 33.47 12.79 -14.13
C ARG A 50 32.39 11.74 -14.35
N LEU A 51 32.54 10.91 -15.37
CA LEU A 51 31.69 9.73 -15.56
C LEU A 51 32.23 8.55 -14.75
N PRO A 52 31.36 7.64 -14.28
CA PRO A 52 31.79 6.48 -13.52
C PRO A 52 32.60 5.54 -14.43
N ALA A 53 33.57 4.85 -13.83
CA ALA A 53 34.30 3.79 -14.55
C ALA A 53 33.33 2.70 -15.01
N ILE A 54 33.58 2.12 -16.18
CA ILE A 54 32.79 1.01 -16.74
C ILE A 54 33.72 -0.18 -16.87
N LEU A 55 33.33 -1.31 -16.29
CA LEU A 55 34.07 -2.56 -16.36
C LEU A 55 34.22 -3.02 -17.81
N THR A 56 35.35 -3.66 -18.10
CA THR A 56 35.50 -4.40 -19.35
C THR A 56 34.54 -5.58 -19.38
N ARG A 57 34.25 -6.09 -20.58
CA ARG A 57 33.30 -7.21 -20.73
C ARG A 57 33.73 -8.49 -19.97
N PRO A 58 35.01 -8.89 -19.92
CA PRO A 58 35.45 -10.02 -19.10
C PRO A 58 35.23 -9.78 -17.60
N GLU A 59 35.57 -8.60 -17.08
CA GLU A 59 35.38 -8.25 -15.67
C GLU A 59 33.89 -8.25 -15.29
N LEU A 60 33.04 -7.70 -16.17
CA LEU A 60 31.59 -7.72 -15.97
C LEU A 60 31.03 -9.14 -15.97
N ASN A 61 31.45 -9.99 -16.92
CA ASN A 61 30.99 -11.37 -16.96
C ASN A 61 31.37 -12.13 -15.69
N GLU A 62 32.61 -11.97 -15.19
CA GLU A 62 33.03 -12.60 -13.94
C GLU A 62 32.18 -12.13 -12.74
N ARG A 63 31.82 -10.83 -12.71
CA ARG A 63 30.90 -10.28 -11.70
C ARG A 63 29.49 -10.88 -11.81
N LEU A 64 28.95 -10.97 -13.02
CA LEU A 64 27.62 -11.54 -13.27
C LEU A 64 27.56 -13.02 -12.89
N ASP A 65 28.60 -13.79 -13.20
CA ASP A 65 28.70 -15.21 -12.83
C ASP A 65 28.75 -15.38 -11.31
N ARG A 66 29.51 -14.54 -10.61
CA ARG A 66 29.59 -14.55 -9.14
C ARG A 66 28.26 -14.22 -8.47
N MET A 67 27.44 -13.38 -9.09
CA MET A 67 26.16 -12.91 -8.56
C MET A 67 24.94 -13.60 -9.18
N SER A 68 25.14 -14.63 -10.01
CA SER A 68 24.07 -15.22 -10.82
C SER A 68 22.87 -15.66 -9.98
N GLU A 69 23.12 -16.21 -8.80
CA GLU A 69 22.10 -16.67 -7.86
C GLU A 69 21.27 -15.49 -7.31
N LEU A 70 21.94 -14.44 -6.79
CA LEU A 70 21.27 -13.26 -6.24
C LEU A 70 20.47 -12.54 -7.33
N ILE A 71 21.04 -12.39 -8.53
CA ILE A 71 20.36 -11.80 -9.68
C ILE A 71 19.09 -12.58 -10.01
N ALA A 72 19.15 -13.92 -10.02
CA ALA A 72 17.97 -14.76 -10.28
C ALA A 72 16.87 -14.58 -9.22
N PHE A 73 17.23 -14.41 -7.95
CA PHE A 73 16.25 -14.14 -6.88
C PHE A 73 15.66 -12.73 -6.96
N ALA A 74 16.47 -11.74 -7.36
CA ALA A 74 16.10 -10.33 -7.43
C ALA A 74 15.24 -10.00 -8.65
N GLN A 75 15.53 -10.57 -9.82
CA GLN A 75 14.89 -10.24 -11.09
C GLN A 75 13.34 -10.23 -11.06
N PRO A 76 12.65 -11.23 -10.49
CA PRO A 76 11.19 -11.18 -10.40
C PRO A 76 10.69 -10.01 -9.54
N GLN A 77 11.39 -9.69 -8.44
CA GLN A 77 11.02 -8.59 -7.55
C GLN A 77 11.32 -7.23 -8.17
N MET A 78 12.45 -7.10 -8.87
CA MET A 78 12.78 -5.90 -9.66
C MET A 78 11.72 -5.66 -10.74
N SER A 79 11.29 -6.71 -11.44
CA SER A 79 10.25 -6.61 -12.48
C SER A 79 8.92 -6.16 -11.88
N MET A 80 8.52 -6.74 -10.74
CA MET A 80 7.31 -6.32 -10.01
C MET A 80 7.40 -4.87 -9.51
N LEU A 81 8.56 -4.46 -8.99
CA LEU A 81 8.77 -3.09 -8.51
C LEU A 81 8.69 -2.09 -9.67
N TYR A 82 9.36 -2.35 -10.79
CA TYR A 82 9.29 -1.53 -12.00
C TYR A 82 7.85 -1.37 -12.49
N GLN A 83 7.09 -2.48 -12.56
CA GLN A 83 5.68 -2.45 -12.96
C GLN A 83 4.77 -1.69 -12.00
N ARG A 84 5.03 -1.75 -10.68
CA ARG A 84 4.24 -1.02 -9.67
C ARG A 84 4.48 0.48 -9.70
N LEU A 85 5.73 0.88 -9.97
CA LEU A 85 6.09 2.30 -10.05
C LEU A 85 5.58 2.92 -11.36
N ALA A 86 5.52 2.15 -12.45
CA ALA A 86 4.85 2.51 -13.72
C ALA A 86 5.25 3.90 -14.29
N ASP A 87 6.47 4.35 -14.02
CA ASP A 87 7.00 5.64 -14.49
C ASP A 87 7.98 5.41 -15.66
N PRO A 88 7.75 6.02 -16.84
CA PRO A 88 8.65 5.87 -17.97
C PRO A 88 10.03 6.50 -17.74
N ASP A 89 10.17 7.45 -16.81
CA ASP A 89 11.40 8.19 -16.48
C ASP A 89 12.13 7.60 -15.25
N LEU A 90 12.11 6.27 -15.12
CA LEU A 90 12.69 5.53 -14.00
C LEU A 90 13.52 4.31 -14.46
N ALA A 91 14.51 3.95 -13.65
CA ALA A 91 15.21 2.67 -13.71
C ALA A 91 15.22 1.98 -12.34
N VAL A 92 14.95 0.68 -12.31
CA VAL A 92 15.26 -0.20 -11.16
C VAL A 92 16.62 -0.83 -11.38
N VAL A 93 17.54 -0.61 -10.45
CA VAL A 93 18.95 -0.94 -10.58
C VAL A 93 19.36 -1.87 -9.45
N LEU A 94 20.11 -2.92 -9.77
CA LEU A 94 20.74 -3.80 -8.80
C LEU A 94 22.26 -3.65 -8.91
N THR A 95 22.90 -3.41 -7.78
CA THR A 95 24.35 -3.29 -7.68
C THR A 95 24.95 -4.36 -6.79
N ASP A 96 26.21 -4.68 -7.05
CA ASP A 96 27.03 -5.46 -6.14
C ASP A 96 27.58 -4.60 -4.98
N VAL A 97 28.32 -5.23 -4.07
CA VAL A 97 28.90 -4.55 -2.90
C VAL A 97 29.99 -3.53 -3.23
N ASP A 98 30.53 -3.53 -4.45
CA ASP A 98 31.50 -2.57 -4.93
C ASP A 98 30.84 -1.43 -5.73
N GLY A 99 29.51 -1.42 -5.81
CA GLY A 99 28.72 -0.43 -6.54
C GLY A 99 28.65 -0.66 -8.04
N VAL A 100 29.05 -1.83 -8.54
CA VAL A 100 28.91 -2.17 -9.96
C VAL A 100 27.45 -2.48 -10.27
N ILE A 101 26.88 -1.82 -11.27
CA ILE A 101 25.54 -2.16 -11.76
C ILE A 101 25.58 -3.52 -12.46
N VAL A 102 24.91 -4.51 -11.88
CA VAL A 102 24.85 -5.89 -12.41
C VAL A 102 23.54 -6.20 -13.11
N HIS A 103 22.47 -5.47 -12.79
CA HIS A 103 21.20 -5.59 -13.50
C HIS A 103 20.44 -4.26 -13.48
N MET A 104 19.71 -3.98 -14.56
CA MET A 104 18.94 -2.75 -14.70
C MET A 104 17.68 -3.00 -15.53
N LEU A 105 16.55 -2.45 -15.07
CA LEU A 105 15.27 -2.44 -15.78
C LEU A 105 14.81 -0.99 -15.95
N SER A 106 14.51 -0.58 -17.18
CA SER A 106 14.08 0.78 -17.52
C SER A 106 13.37 0.78 -18.88
N SER A 107 12.74 1.91 -19.23
CA SER A 107 12.27 2.15 -20.60
C SER A 107 13.48 2.33 -21.54
N VAL A 108 13.28 2.08 -22.83
CA VAL A 108 14.36 2.22 -23.82
C VAL A 108 14.80 3.68 -23.90
N GLU A 109 13.85 4.60 -23.89
CA GLU A 109 14.06 6.05 -23.94
C GLU A 109 14.85 6.52 -22.72
N PHE A 110 14.41 6.14 -21.50
CA PHE A 110 15.11 6.53 -20.29
C PHE A 110 16.51 5.93 -20.21
N SER A 111 16.67 4.65 -20.61
CA SER A 111 17.97 3.99 -20.64
C SER A 111 18.99 4.72 -21.52
N GLN A 112 18.60 5.15 -22.72
CA GLN A 112 19.48 5.87 -23.64
C GLN A 112 19.90 7.22 -23.08
N ASP A 113 18.96 7.91 -22.44
CA ASP A 113 19.17 9.21 -21.81
C ASP A 113 20.16 9.17 -20.64
N VAL A 114 20.01 8.19 -19.75
CA VAL A 114 20.86 8.06 -18.55
C VAL A 114 22.18 7.34 -18.81
N GLU A 115 22.30 6.64 -19.95
CA GLU A 115 23.57 6.07 -20.40
C GLU A 115 24.63 7.15 -20.64
N LEU A 116 24.21 8.36 -21.05
CA LEU A 116 25.09 9.54 -21.17
C LEU A 116 25.66 10.02 -19.83
N LEU A 117 24.99 9.68 -18.73
CA LEU A 117 25.45 9.93 -17.35
C LEU A 117 26.27 8.76 -16.80
N GLY A 118 26.46 7.70 -17.57
CA GLY A 118 27.13 6.46 -17.16
C GLY A 118 26.26 5.52 -16.33
N LEU A 119 24.93 5.72 -16.30
CA LEU A 119 24.01 4.83 -15.60
C LEU A 119 23.65 3.64 -16.52
N ARG A 120 24.49 2.61 -16.50
CA ARG A 120 24.34 1.40 -17.33
C ARG A 120 24.96 0.19 -16.63
N THR A 121 24.55 -1.01 -17.03
CA THR A 121 25.18 -2.26 -16.56
C THR A 121 26.69 -2.23 -16.82
N GLY A 122 27.47 -2.58 -15.79
CA GLY A 122 28.93 -2.54 -15.75
C GLY A 122 29.53 -1.22 -15.25
N ALA A 123 28.75 -0.17 -15.04
CA ALA A 123 29.24 1.07 -14.45
C ALA A 123 29.39 0.98 -12.94
N VAL A 124 30.43 1.64 -12.39
CA VAL A 124 30.74 1.68 -10.95
C VAL A 124 30.15 2.93 -10.32
N TRP A 125 29.04 2.76 -9.60
CA TRP A 125 28.30 3.81 -8.89
C TRP A 125 28.58 3.83 -7.38
N SER A 126 29.75 3.36 -6.95
CA SER A 126 30.20 3.52 -5.57
C SER A 126 30.37 5.00 -5.21
N GLU A 127 30.26 5.32 -3.92
CA GLU A 127 30.43 6.69 -3.44
C GLU A 127 31.84 7.24 -3.75
N ARG A 128 32.83 6.35 -3.82
CA ARG A 128 34.22 6.68 -4.18
C ARG A 128 34.37 7.11 -5.64
N GLU A 129 33.61 6.52 -6.55
CA GLU A 129 33.72 6.78 -7.99
C GLU A 129 32.74 7.85 -8.48
N ALA A 130 31.47 7.76 -8.07
CA ALA A 130 30.37 8.62 -8.53
C ALA A 130 29.93 9.66 -7.49
N GLY A 131 30.65 9.77 -6.36
CA GLY A 131 30.29 10.65 -5.26
C GLY A 131 28.96 10.23 -4.59
N THR A 132 28.37 11.12 -3.80
CA THR A 132 27.05 10.92 -3.19
C THR A 132 25.99 10.63 -4.25
N ASN A 133 25.47 9.42 -4.19
CA ASN A 133 24.38 8.88 -5.01
C ASN A 133 23.63 7.78 -4.22
N GLY A 134 22.45 7.35 -4.66
CA GLY A 134 21.65 6.36 -3.93
C GLY A 134 22.38 5.05 -3.65
N MET A 135 22.91 4.42 -4.70
CA MET A 135 23.58 3.11 -4.66
C MET A 135 24.81 3.13 -3.74
N GLY A 136 25.78 4.01 -4.05
CA GLY A 136 27.04 4.11 -3.34
C GLY A 136 26.90 4.55 -1.89
N THR A 137 25.99 5.49 -1.60
CA THR A 137 25.76 5.95 -0.23
C THR A 137 25.10 4.86 0.61
N CYS A 138 24.12 4.14 0.04
CA CYS A 138 23.47 3.02 0.69
C CYS A 138 24.44 1.88 1.03
N LEU A 139 25.43 1.61 0.16
CA LEU A 139 26.49 0.63 0.43
C LEU A 139 27.30 0.94 1.70
N ILE A 140 27.58 2.23 1.97
CA ILE A 140 28.35 2.64 3.13
C ILE A 140 27.48 2.75 4.38
N GLU A 141 26.27 3.30 4.26
CA GLU A 141 25.38 3.48 5.40
C GLU A 141 24.72 2.17 5.85
N ALA A 142 24.63 1.16 4.98
CA ALA A 142 23.93 -0.10 5.21
C ALA A 142 22.47 0.08 5.69
N GLU A 143 21.85 1.20 5.31
CA GLU A 143 20.47 1.56 5.61
C GLU A 143 19.79 2.10 4.34
N PRO A 144 18.45 2.14 4.28
CA PRO A 144 17.75 2.79 3.18
C PRO A 144 18.09 4.28 3.08
N VAL A 145 18.46 4.74 1.88
CA VAL A 145 18.89 6.14 1.63
C VAL A 145 18.09 6.73 0.47
N ALA A 146 17.76 8.02 0.56
CA ALA A 146 17.34 8.83 -0.57
C ALA A 146 18.36 9.94 -0.83
N VAL A 147 18.71 10.13 -2.11
CA VAL A 147 19.58 11.21 -2.59
C VAL A 147 18.83 11.98 -3.68
N ARG A 148 18.55 13.25 -3.42
CA ARG A 148 17.63 14.07 -4.21
C ARG A 148 18.35 15.15 -5.00
N GLN A 149 18.34 15.09 -6.33
CA GLN A 149 18.76 16.20 -7.19
C GLN A 149 20.08 16.83 -6.73
N SER A 150 20.03 18.06 -6.19
CA SER A 150 21.17 18.79 -5.63
C SER A 150 21.85 18.15 -4.40
N GLU A 151 21.37 17.02 -3.91
CA GLU A 151 22.06 16.20 -2.91
C GLU A 151 23.12 15.29 -3.54
N HIS A 152 23.06 15.07 -4.85
CA HIS A 152 24.12 14.37 -5.55
C HIS A 152 25.41 15.19 -5.50
N TYR A 153 26.54 14.50 -5.34
CA TYR A 153 27.82 15.19 -5.17
C TYR A 153 28.26 15.92 -6.44
N PHE A 154 28.17 15.27 -7.59
CA PHE A 154 28.50 15.89 -8.87
C PHE A 154 27.28 16.56 -9.50
N ALA A 155 27.48 17.79 -10.00
CA ALA A 155 26.42 18.62 -10.59
C ALA A 155 25.67 17.94 -11.75
N GLN A 156 26.35 17.10 -12.52
CA GLN A 156 25.77 16.37 -13.66
C GLN A 156 24.70 15.35 -13.27
N TYR A 157 24.68 14.90 -12.01
CA TYR A 157 23.67 13.95 -11.50
C TYR A 157 22.50 14.64 -10.82
N THR A 158 22.49 15.98 -10.78
CA THR A 158 21.43 16.73 -10.08
C THR A 158 20.07 16.69 -10.79
N SER A 159 20.02 16.17 -12.02
CA SER A 159 18.76 15.82 -12.69
C SER A 159 18.12 14.54 -12.16
N LEU A 160 18.85 13.74 -11.39
CA LEU A 160 18.42 12.45 -10.89
C LEU A 160 17.92 12.52 -9.45
N THR A 161 17.08 11.57 -9.10
CA THR A 161 16.59 11.29 -7.77
C THR A 161 16.77 9.79 -7.56
N CYS A 162 17.45 9.40 -6.49
CA CYS A 162 17.72 8.01 -6.17
C CYS A 162 17.09 7.64 -4.83
N SER A 163 16.48 6.47 -4.77
CA SER A 163 16.06 5.80 -3.55
C SER A 163 16.70 4.41 -3.55
N ALA A 164 17.45 4.07 -2.52
CA ALA A 164 18.18 2.82 -2.42
C ALA A 164 17.91 2.09 -1.11
N ALA A 165 17.91 0.77 -1.15
CA ALA A 165 17.78 -0.08 0.02
C ALA A 165 18.77 -1.26 -0.02
N PRO A 166 19.36 -1.63 1.12
CA PRO A 166 20.32 -2.72 1.21
C PRO A 166 19.64 -4.09 1.22
N ILE A 167 20.27 -5.06 0.56
CA ILE A 167 19.93 -6.49 0.60
C ILE A 167 21.02 -7.22 1.38
N PHE A 168 20.63 -7.91 2.46
CA PHE A 168 21.52 -8.73 3.27
C PHE A 168 21.34 -10.21 2.97
N ASN A 169 22.40 -10.99 3.17
CA ASN A 169 22.30 -12.45 3.13
C ASN A 169 21.81 -13.01 4.48
N GLU A 170 21.67 -14.34 4.53
CA GLU A 170 21.33 -15.15 5.70
C GLU A 170 22.26 -15.00 6.90
N HIS A 171 23.42 -14.34 6.75
CA HIS A 171 24.38 -14.04 7.82
C HIS A 171 24.34 -12.57 8.24
N GLY A 172 23.43 -11.76 7.67
CA GLY A 172 23.29 -10.35 7.98
C GLY A 172 24.38 -9.49 7.33
N VAL A 173 25.08 -10.02 6.34
CA VAL A 173 26.13 -9.31 5.60
C VAL A 173 25.52 -8.69 4.35
N LEU A 174 25.81 -7.42 4.12
CA LEU A 174 25.37 -6.68 2.94
C LEU A 174 25.88 -7.38 1.67
N SER A 175 24.97 -7.73 0.78
CA SER A 175 25.24 -8.54 -0.42
C SER A 175 24.98 -7.80 -1.72
N ALA A 176 24.06 -6.83 -1.71
CA ALA A 176 23.71 -6.01 -2.86
C ALA A 176 22.95 -4.75 -2.39
N VAL A 177 22.78 -3.80 -3.30
CA VAL A 177 21.84 -2.68 -3.13
C VAL A 177 20.85 -2.67 -4.28
N LEU A 178 19.57 -2.55 -3.94
CA LEU A 178 18.49 -2.29 -4.88
C LEU A 178 18.17 -0.80 -4.87
N ASP A 179 18.20 -0.18 -6.04
CA ASP A 179 17.98 1.25 -6.23
C ASP A 179 16.88 1.52 -7.25
N VAL A 180 16.17 2.62 -7.04
CA VAL A 180 15.28 3.25 -8.01
C VAL A 180 15.84 4.63 -8.31
N THR A 181 16.30 4.81 -9.53
CA THR A 181 16.76 6.09 -10.07
C THR A 181 15.68 6.67 -10.98
N SER A 182 15.27 7.92 -10.77
CA SER A 182 14.27 8.60 -11.61
C SER A 182 14.60 10.08 -11.83
N ARG A 183 13.86 10.75 -12.73
CA ARG A 183 13.88 12.22 -12.86
C ARG A 183 12.76 12.92 -12.07
N SER A 184 11.85 12.14 -11.48
CA SER A 184 10.70 12.67 -10.75
C SER A 184 11.03 12.98 -9.29
N PRO A 185 10.82 14.22 -8.81
CA PRO A 185 11.10 14.59 -7.42
C PRO A 185 10.02 14.11 -6.43
N LEU A 186 8.87 13.60 -6.92
CA LEU A 186 7.68 13.33 -6.10
C LEU A 186 7.59 11.90 -5.54
N LEU A 187 8.46 10.98 -5.96
CA LEU A 187 8.26 9.54 -5.75
C LEU A 187 9.02 8.93 -4.56
N GLN A 188 9.84 9.67 -3.84
CA GLN A 188 10.91 9.06 -3.01
C GLN A 188 10.43 8.32 -1.76
N GLN A 189 9.54 8.91 -0.95
CA GLN A 189 9.08 8.28 0.29
C GLN A 189 8.27 7.01 0.00
N HIS A 190 7.41 7.07 -1.02
CA HIS A 190 6.65 5.91 -1.47
C HIS A 190 7.58 4.83 -2.07
N SER A 191 8.59 5.24 -2.85
CA SER A 191 9.57 4.32 -3.45
C SER A 191 10.45 3.63 -2.40
N LEU A 192 10.86 4.33 -1.34
CA LEU A 192 11.65 3.76 -0.25
C LEU A 192 10.90 2.64 0.50
N ALA A 193 9.61 2.83 0.78
CA ALA A 193 8.80 1.79 1.41
C ALA A 193 8.65 0.56 0.50
N LEU A 194 8.38 0.77 -0.79
CA LEU A 194 8.30 -0.31 -1.77
C LEU A 194 9.63 -1.04 -1.95
N LEU A 195 10.74 -0.31 -1.98
CA LEU A 195 12.10 -0.87 -2.03
C LEU A 195 12.41 -1.73 -0.82
N GLY A 196 12.04 -1.27 0.39
CA GLY A 196 12.20 -2.04 1.62
C GLY A 196 11.45 -3.37 1.56
N ILE A 197 10.18 -3.34 1.13
CA ILE A 197 9.37 -4.55 0.91
C ILE A 197 10.03 -5.46 -0.13
N SER A 198 10.47 -4.91 -1.27
CA SER A 198 11.13 -5.67 -2.33
C SER A 198 12.42 -6.34 -1.84
N CYS A 199 13.27 -5.62 -1.09
CA CYS A 199 14.49 -6.19 -0.52
C CYS A 199 14.15 -7.34 0.44
N GLN A 200 13.20 -7.15 1.35
CA GLN A 200 12.77 -8.20 2.28
C GLN A 200 12.22 -9.45 1.55
N MET A 201 11.50 -9.27 0.44
CA MET A 201 11.04 -10.39 -0.39
C MET A 201 12.20 -11.13 -1.08
N ILE A 202 13.23 -10.41 -1.52
CA ILE A 202 14.45 -11.00 -2.10
C ILE A 202 15.19 -11.80 -1.03
N GLU A 203 15.41 -11.22 0.16
CA GLU A 203 16.08 -11.86 1.29
C GLU A 203 15.35 -13.13 1.75
N ASN A 204 14.02 -13.06 1.87
CA ASN A 204 13.21 -14.22 2.24
C ASN A 204 13.32 -15.33 1.20
N ARG A 205 13.33 -15.00 -0.10
CA ARG A 205 13.52 -15.99 -1.18
C ARG A 205 14.93 -16.60 -1.14
N MET A 206 15.96 -15.78 -0.90
CA MET A 206 17.34 -16.25 -0.73
C MET A 206 17.42 -17.27 0.41
N LEU A 207 16.82 -16.97 1.57
CA LEU A 207 16.77 -17.88 2.71
C LEU A 207 16.03 -19.19 2.37
N ASP A 208 14.85 -19.10 1.76
CA ASP A 208 14.05 -20.27 1.42
C ASP A 208 14.80 -21.23 0.46
N GLU A 209 15.46 -20.68 -0.55
CA GLU A 209 16.13 -21.47 -1.60
C GLU A 209 17.48 -22.04 -1.14
N ARG A 210 18.31 -21.25 -0.45
CA ARG A 210 19.62 -21.69 0.07
C ARG A 210 19.48 -22.76 1.16
N PHE A 211 18.42 -22.67 1.96
CA PHE A 211 18.15 -23.60 3.06
C PHE A 211 16.99 -24.55 2.76
N ARG A 212 16.74 -24.89 1.49
CA ARG A 212 15.72 -25.89 1.10
C ARG A 212 15.97 -27.29 1.68
N HIS A 213 17.22 -27.58 2.05
CA HIS A 213 17.67 -28.83 2.65
C HIS A 213 17.59 -28.83 4.18
N ALA A 214 17.24 -27.70 4.80
CA ALA A 214 17.07 -27.55 6.22
C ALA A 214 15.59 -27.66 6.61
N HIS A 215 15.32 -27.88 7.91
CA HIS A 215 13.96 -27.76 8.43
C HIS A 215 13.57 -26.28 8.44
N GLN A 216 12.48 -25.93 7.75
CA GLN A 216 12.00 -24.55 7.70
C GLN A 216 10.89 -24.35 8.73
N LEU A 217 11.10 -23.39 9.62
CA LEU A 217 10.12 -22.98 10.61
C LEU A 217 9.63 -21.57 10.31
N HIS A 218 8.33 -21.45 10.09
CA HIS A 218 7.62 -20.20 9.85
C HIS A 218 6.78 -19.89 11.07
N PHE A 219 6.82 -18.68 11.58
CA PHE A 219 6.08 -18.33 12.79
C PHE A 219 5.66 -16.87 12.85
N HIS A 220 4.58 -16.62 13.59
CA HIS A 220 4.20 -15.26 13.99
C HIS A 220 3.43 -15.31 15.31
N SER A 221 3.43 -14.21 16.08
CA SER A 221 2.53 -14.02 17.23
C SER A 221 1.02 -14.03 16.88
N ARG A 222 0.66 -13.93 15.59
CA ARG A 222 -0.71 -13.90 15.08
C ARG A 222 -0.85 -14.94 13.96
N PRO A 223 -1.83 -15.87 14.02
CA PRO A 223 -1.92 -16.96 13.06
C PRO A 223 -2.15 -16.49 11.63
N GLU A 224 -2.91 -15.41 11.43
CA GLU A 224 -3.22 -14.83 10.12
C GLU A 224 -2.01 -14.16 9.43
N LEU A 225 -0.90 -13.95 10.14
CA LEU A 225 0.32 -13.37 9.61
C LEU A 225 1.39 -14.41 9.27
N VAL A 226 1.14 -15.70 9.53
CA VAL A 226 2.02 -16.79 9.09
C VAL A 226 1.84 -17.00 7.58
N ASN A 227 2.93 -17.20 6.84
CA ASN A 227 3.01 -17.13 5.37
C ASN A 227 2.75 -15.73 4.76
N THR A 228 2.92 -14.66 5.54
CA THR A 228 2.91 -13.28 5.04
C THR A 228 4.31 -12.67 5.10
N LEU A 229 4.48 -11.43 4.61
CA LEU A 229 5.79 -10.75 4.63
C LEU A 229 6.35 -10.58 6.05
N ASP A 230 5.46 -10.38 7.03
CA ASP A 230 5.82 -10.11 8.42
C ASP A 230 6.15 -11.39 9.21
N GLU A 231 6.03 -12.57 8.60
CA GLU A 231 6.36 -13.84 9.24
C GLU A 231 7.84 -13.94 9.63
N GLY A 232 8.11 -14.50 10.80
CA GLY A 232 9.44 -14.95 11.19
C GLY A 232 9.76 -16.27 10.49
N LYS A 233 10.96 -16.35 9.90
CA LYS A 233 11.49 -17.56 9.29
C LYS A 233 12.79 -17.98 9.95
N LEU A 234 12.92 -19.27 10.25
CA LEU A 234 14.16 -19.93 10.66
C LEU A 234 14.43 -21.14 9.77
N ALA A 235 15.70 -21.32 9.41
CA ALA A 235 16.21 -22.58 8.90
C ALA A 235 16.93 -23.31 10.04
N LEU A 236 16.68 -24.61 10.20
CA LEU A 236 17.23 -25.43 11.28
C LEU A 236 17.94 -26.67 10.70
N ASP A 237 19.06 -27.05 11.30
CA ASP A 237 19.72 -28.32 10.98
C ASP A 237 18.96 -29.53 11.57
N ASP A 238 19.45 -30.74 11.27
CA ASP A 238 18.89 -32.00 11.78
C ASP A 238 18.99 -32.12 13.32
N ASN A 239 19.86 -31.34 13.96
CA ASN A 239 20.00 -31.24 15.42
C ASN A 239 19.13 -30.11 16.01
N ALA A 240 18.19 -29.57 15.22
CA ALA A 240 17.31 -28.47 15.58
C ALA A 240 18.02 -27.19 16.02
N ARG A 241 19.20 -26.89 15.43
CA ARG A 241 19.94 -25.65 15.64
C ARG A 241 19.70 -24.64 14.53
N VAL A 242 19.63 -23.36 14.87
CA VAL A 242 19.40 -22.28 13.90
C VAL A 242 20.57 -22.11 12.94
N LEU A 243 20.31 -22.28 11.65
CA LEU A 243 21.25 -22.05 10.55
C LEU A 243 21.10 -20.66 9.92
N ALA A 244 19.87 -20.15 9.85
CA ALA A 244 19.56 -18.83 9.29
C ALA A 244 18.24 -18.30 9.85
N ALA A 245 18.09 -16.97 9.83
CA ALA A 245 16.87 -16.28 10.24
C ALA A 245 16.61 -15.06 9.36
N ASN A 246 15.33 -14.75 9.10
CA ASN A 246 14.98 -13.48 8.47
C ASN A 246 14.85 -12.34 9.50
N ARG A 247 14.77 -11.09 9.02
CA ARG A 247 14.67 -9.90 9.89
C ARG A 247 13.46 -9.95 10.83
N SER A 248 12.32 -10.44 10.34
CA SER A 248 11.10 -10.59 11.13
C SER A 248 11.28 -11.56 12.30
N ALA A 249 12.01 -12.67 12.11
CA ALA A 249 12.33 -13.60 13.19
C ALA A 249 13.19 -12.94 14.27
N LEU A 250 14.20 -12.17 13.87
CA LEU A 250 15.06 -11.44 14.82
C LEU A 250 14.25 -10.47 15.69
N LEU A 251 13.34 -9.71 15.06
CA LEU A 251 12.46 -8.76 15.76
C LEU A 251 11.50 -9.48 16.73
N GLN A 252 10.81 -10.52 16.26
CA GLN A 252 9.81 -11.24 17.04
C GLN A 252 10.39 -12.04 18.20
N LEU A 253 11.64 -12.51 18.09
CA LEU A 253 12.34 -13.25 19.14
C LEU A 253 12.99 -12.33 20.18
N GLY A 254 12.65 -11.04 20.21
CA GLY A 254 13.18 -10.09 21.20
C GLY A 254 14.40 -9.29 20.73
N GLY A 255 14.54 -9.08 19.42
CA GLY A 255 15.58 -8.21 18.85
C GLY A 255 16.98 -8.83 18.86
N TYR A 256 17.09 -10.15 18.74
CA TYR A 256 18.40 -10.82 18.67
C TYR A 256 19.26 -10.23 17.54
N ALA A 257 20.54 -9.99 17.83
CA ALA A 257 21.53 -9.89 16.78
C ALA A 257 21.68 -11.28 16.12
N LEU A 258 21.68 -11.33 14.80
CA LEU A 258 21.73 -12.60 14.06
C LEU A 258 22.87 -13.53 14.50
N PRO A 259 24.14 -13.08 14.70
CA PRO A 259 25.21 -13.94 15.18
C PRO A 259 24.94 -14.59 16.55
N ALA A 260 24.14 -13.94 17.40
CA ALA A 260 23.77 -14.50 18.71
C ALA A 260 22.63 -15.53 18.62
N LEU A 261 21.89 -15.56 17.51
CA LEU A 261 20.84 -16.53 17.25
C LEU A 261 21.36 -17.79 16.55
N LEU A 262 22.35 -17.63 15.67
CA LEU A 262 22.94 -18.75 14.92
C LEU A 262 23.51 -19.83 15.86
N GLY A 263 23.25 -21.09 15.55
CA GLY A 263 23.69 -22.26 16.30
C GLY A 263 22.89 -22.55 17.57
N LYS A 264 22.00 -21.65 18.02
CA LYS A 264 21.15 -21.92 19.19
C LYS A 264 20.19 -23.07 18.91
N PRO A 265 19.96 -23.97 19.89
CA PRO A 265 18.93 -24.98 19.77
C PRO A 265 17.55 -24.33 19.81
N ILE A 266 16.60 -24.89 19.07
CA ILE A 266 15.22 -24.39 19.03
C ILE A 266 14.54 -24.38 20.41
N ASP A 267 14.92 -25.31 21.29
CA ASP A 267 14.35 -25.46 22.64
C ASP A 267 14.72 -24.30 23.57
N GLU A 268 15.77 -23.53 23.24
CA GLU A 268 16.07 -22.26 23.90
C GLU A 268 15.18 -21.12 23.38
N LEU A 269 14.55 -21.26 22.22
CA LEU A 269 13.68 -20.23 21.64
C LEU A 269 12.21 -20.51 21.97
N PHE A 270 11.82 -21.78 22.00
CA PHE A 270 10.46 -22.25 22.18
C PHE A 270 10.39 -23.42 23.16
N LYS A 271 9.28 -23.56 23.87
CA LYS A 271 9.09 -24.63 24.87
C LYS A 271 8.79 -26.00 24.26
N THR A 272 8.67 -26.09 22.93
CA THR A 272 8.27 -27.29 22.21
C THR A 272 9.40 -27.69 21.25
N SER A 273 9.76 -28.98 21.25
CA SER A 273 10.85 -29.48 20.41
C SER A 273 10.49 -29.44 18.91
N LEU A 274 11.49 -29.41 18.03
CA LEU A 274 11.26 -29.46 16.57
C LEU A 274 10.46 -30.70 16.15
N ALA A 275 10.73 -31.85 16.77
CA ALA A 275 10.02 -33.10 16.47
C ALA A 275 8.52 -32.99 16.79
N ASP A 276 8.19 -32.43 17.95
CA ASP A 276 6.80 -32.22 18.37
C ASP A 276 6.10 -31.18 17.48
N ILE A 277 6.78 -30.09 17.10
CA ILE A 277 6.23 -29.08 16.18
C ILE A 277 5.91 -29.71 14.82
N LEU A 278 6.83 -30.52 14.27
CA LEU A 278 6.61 -31.21 13.00
C LEU A 278 5.42 -32.18 13.07
N GLU A 279 5.29 -32.93 14.17
CA GLU A 279 4.15 -33.83 14.37
C GLU A 279 2.83 -33.07 14.49
N LEU A 280 2.80 -31.95 15.22
CA LEU A 280 1.64 -31.08 15.34
C LEU A 280 1.23 -30.50 13.98
N CYS A 281 2.18 -30.01 13.18
CA CYS A 281 1.90 -29.50 11.84
C CYS A 281 1.38 -30.61 10.91
N ALA A 282 1.96 -31.81 10.96
CA ALA A 282 1.51 -32.94 10.15
C ALA A 282 0.04 -33.33 10.44
N ARG A 283 -0.38 -33.21 11.71
CA ARG A 283 -1.77 -33.48 12.13
C ARG A 283 -2.76 -32.37 11.75
N ASN A 284 -2.33 -31.11 11.77
CA ASN A 284 -3.18 -29.93 11.57
C ASN A 284 -3.17 -29.39 10.12
N GLY A 285 -2.39 -29.98 9.23
CA GLY A 285 -2.32 -29.59 7.82
C GLY A 285 -1.71 -28.20 7.63
N PRO A 286 -2.29 -27.32 6.79
CA PRO A 286 -1.72 -26.00 6.51
C PRO A 286 -1.96 -24.96 7.61
N HIS A 287 -2.61 -25.34 8.72
CA HIS A 287 -2.97 -24.40 9.78
C HIS A 287 -1.84 -24.24 10.80
N PRO A 288 -1.43 -22.99 11.13
CA PRO A 288 -0.42 -22.74 12.13
C PRO A 288 -0.78 -23.30 13.50
N VAL A 289 0.17 -23.97 14.16
CA VAL A 289 -0.02 -24.59 15.48
C VAL A 289 0.51 -23.66 16.58
N PRO A 290 -0.18 -23.53 17.72
CA PRO A 290 0.27 -22.68 18.82
C PRO A 290 1.45 -23.34 19.57
N VAL A 291 2.50 -22.56 19.80
CA VAL A 291 3.73 -22.94 20.51
C VAL A 291 4.13 -21.79 21.43
N ASP A 292 4.45 -22.09 22.68
CA ASP A 292 4.83 -21.05 23.66
C ASP A 292 6.33 -20.72 23.55
N GLY A 293 6.68 -19.43 23.61
CA GLY A 293 8.07 -18.97 23.67
C GLY A 293 8.78 -19.44 24.95
N ALA A 294 10.08 -19.74 24.85
CA ALA A 294 10.88 -20.19 26.00
C ALA A 294 11.10 -19.07 27.03
N TYR A 295 11.41 -17.86 26.55
CA TYR A 295 11.78 -16.70 27.38
C TYR A 295 10.79 -15.52 27.31
N THR A 296 9.82 -15.59 26.40
CA THR A 296 8.76 -14.59 26.28
C THR A 296 7.44 -15.18 26.78
N ALA A 297 6.60 -14.38 27.44
CA ALA A 297 5.22 -14.77 27.75
C ALA A 297 4.33 -14.84 26.49
N HIS A 298 4.94 -14.71 25.30
CA HIS A 298 4.26 -14.65 24.02
C HIS A 298 4.08 -16.05 23.45
N ARG A 299 2.86 -16.30 22.97
CA ARG A 299 2.52 -17.47 22.18
C ARG A 299 2.79 -17.17 20.71
N PHE A 300 3.41 -18.11 20.03
CA PHE A 300 3.64 -18.08 18.59
C PHE A 300 2.75 -19.11 17.91
N PHE A 301 2.41 -18.82 16.66
CA PHE A 301 1.72 -19.73 15.76
C PHE A 301 2.70 -20.14 14.68
N MET A 302 2.86 -21.44 14.46
CA MET A 302 3.98 -21.97 13.69
C MET A 302 3.56 -22.95 12.61
N LEU A 303 4.33 -22.97 11.54
CA LEU A 303 4.34 -24.02 10.53
C LEU A 303 5.77 -24.51 10.36
N ALA A 304 5.99 -25.80 10.58
CA ALA A 304 7.26 -26.44 10.29
C ALA A 304 7.14 -27.28 9.02
N ARG A 305 8.15 -27.21 8.16
CA ARG A 305 8.29 -28.04 6.96
C ARG A 305 9.58 -28.84 7.06
N GLN A 306 9.49 -30.12 6.74
CA GLN A 306 10.68 -30.96 6.61
C GLN A 306 11.49 -30.57 5.37
N PRO A 307 12.82 -30.79 5.37
CA PRO A 307 13.66 -30.67 4.20
C PRO A 307 13.01 -31.34 2.99
N GLY A 308 12.95 -30.64 1.87
CA GLY A 308 12.52 -31.27 0.62
C GLY A 308 13.52 -32.34 0.22
N LEU A 309 13.17 -33.63 0.33
CA LEU A 309 13.91 -34.71 -0.32
C LEU A 309 13.87 -34.42 -1.82
N GLY A 310 15.03 -34.09 -2.40
CA GLY A 310 15.15 -33.83 -3.82
C GLY A 310 14.68 -35.04 -4.63
N SER A 311 13.51 -34.94 -5.25
CA SER A 311 13.15 -35.72 -6.43
C SER A 311 12.05 -34.98 -7.21
N GLY A 312 12.30 -34.76 -8.49
CA GLY A 312 11.22 -34.48 -9.44
C GLY A 312 10.29 -35.69 -9.50
N GLY A 313 8.99 -35.43 -9.58
CA GLY A 313 7.99 -36.49 -9.74
C GLY A 313 6.75 -36.21 -8.92
N ALA A 314 5.66 -35.86 -9.62
CA ALA A 314 4.32 -35.96 -9.09
C ALA A 314 4.10 -37.32 -8.41
N ALA A 315 3.55 -37.32 -7.21
CA ALA A 315 2.99 -38.52 -6.59
C ALA A 315 1.53 -38.25 -6.19
N PRO A 316 0.65 -39.26 -6.34
CA PRO A 316 -0.74 -39.07 -6.69
C PRO A 316 -1.67 -38.98 -5.47
N LEU A 317 -2.71 -38.17 -5.60
CA LEU A 317 -3.89 -38.21 -4.74
C LEU A 317 -4.56 -39.59 -4.85
N ARG A 318 -4.50 -40.37 -3.77
CA ARG A 318 -5.24 -41.62 -3.64
C ARG A 318 -6.73 -41.32 -3.44
N THR A 319 -7.50 -41.90 -4.34
CA THR A 319 -8.96 -41.98 -4.34
C THR A 319 -9.45 -43.00 -3.31
N ALA A 320 -10.38 -42.58 -2.45
CA ALA A 320 -11.32 -43.43 -1.73
C ALA A 320 -12.63 -42.62 -1.68
N GLY A 321 -13.81 -43.09 -2.01
CA GLY A 321 -14.32 -44.41 -2.35
C GLY A 321 -15.83 -44.25 -2.23
N VAL A 322 -16.51 -44.36 -3.36
CA VAL A 322 -17.97 -44.19 -3.54
C VAL A 322 -18.75 -45.26 -2.79
N LEU A 323 -19.80 -44.88 -2.05
CA LEU A 323 -21.01 -45.68 -1.74
C LEU A 323 -22.08 -44.64 -1.34
N ALA A 324 -23.14 -44.30 -2.08
CA ALA A 324 -24.25 -45.04 -2.70
C ALA A 324 -25.57 -44.43 -2.16
N VAL A 325 -26.44 -43.98 -3.06
CA VAL A 325 -27.80 -43.46 -2.81
C VAL A 325 -28.80 -44.60 -3.10
N PRO A 326 -29.97 -44.67 -2.43
CA PRO A 326 -31.24 -44.47 -3.15
C PRO A 326 -32.28 -43.67 -2.30
N ALA A 327 -32.88 -42.60 -2.82
CA ALA A 327 -34.11 -42.53 -3.62
C ALA A 327 -35.43 -42.47 -2.80
N THR A 328 -36.22 -41.42 -3.07
CA THR A 328 -37.56 -41.10 -2.54
C THR A 328 -38.65 -41.99 -3.18
N PRO A 329 -39.91 -42.09 -2.65
CA PRO A 329 -40.96 -41.11 -3.03
C PRO A 329 -42.17 -40.88 -2.07
N ARG A 330 -42.76 -39.68 -2.19
CA ARG A 330 -44.22 -39.31 -2.21
C ARG A 330 -45.10 -39.26 -0.93
N HIS A 331 -45.85 -38.15 -0.87
CA HIS A 331 -46.95 -37.74 0.03
C HIS A 331 -48.20 -38.65 -0.02
N PRO A 332 -49.15 -38.52 0.95
CA PRO A 332 -50.31 -37.62 0.79
C PRO A 332 -50.78 -36.83 2.04
N ALA A 333 -51.06 -35.53 1.84
CA ALA A 333 -52.28 -34.74 2.14
C ALA A 333 -53.19 -34.98 3.40
N THR A 334 -53.22 -33.96 4.29
CA THR A 334 -54.37 -33.20 4.93
C THR A 334 -55.52 -33.91 5.70
N PRO A 335 -56.43 -33.18 6.43
CA PRO A 335 -56.38 -31.87 7.14
C PRO A 335 -57.12 -31.86 8.52
N ALA A 336 -57.40 -30.64 9.04
CA ALA A 336 -58.46 -30.21 9.97
C ALA A 336 -57.99 -29.96 11.44
N SER A 337 -58.40 -28.92 12.16
CA SER A 337 -59.24 -27.73 11.91
C SER A 337 -59.31 -26.88 13.20
N ALA A 338 -59.72 -25.61 13.05
CA ALA A 338 -60.32 -24.70 14.05
C ALA A 338 -59.37 -23.91 14.97
N GLN A 339 -59.58 -22.61 15.26
CA GLN A 339 -60.61 -21.65 14.87
C GLN A 339 -60.16 -20.22 15.20
N VAL A 340 -60.54 -19.31 14.30
CA VAL A 340 -60.82 -17.86 14.38
C VAL A 340 -60.76 -17.18 15.77
N SER A 341 -60.03 -16.06 15.87
CA SER A 341 -60.60 -14.82 16.40
C SER A 341 -59.89 -13.58 15.87
N THR A 342 -60.68 -12.73 15.22
CA THR A 342 -60.35 -11.42 14.65
C THR A 342 -60.27 -10.36 15.74
N GLN A 343 -59.12 -9.71 15.90
CA GLN A 343 -59.07 -8.32 16.35
C GLN A 343 -57.92 -7.59 15.66
N VAL A 344 -58.28 -6.53 14.95
CA VAL A 344 -57.37 -5.48 14.49
C VAL A 344 -57.32 -4.43 15.60
N PRO A 345 -56.15 -4.17 16.20
CA PRO A 345 -55.85 -2.86 16.74
C PRO A 345 -54.74 -2.21 15.92
N THR A 346 -55.10 -1.04 15.41
CA THR A 346 -54.23 0.00 14.89
C THR A 346 -53.05 0.24 15.85
N GLN A 347 -51.86 -0.26 15.51
CA GLN A 347 -50.62 0.12 16.20
C GLN A 347 -49.49 0.35 15.18
N VAL A 348 -48.83 1.48 15.39
CA VAL A 348 -47.63 2.04 14.73
C VAL A 348 -46.64 0.94 14.31
N PRO A 349 -45.99 1.01 13.11
CA PRO A 349 -45.12 -0.06 12.64
C PRO A 349 -43.99 -0.33 13.64
N THR A 350 -44.13 -1.45 14.35
CA THR A 350 -43.14 -1.94 15.30
C THR A 350 -41.95 -2.46 14.50
N GLN A 351 -40.78 -1.96 14.87
CA GLN A 351 -39.50 -2.23 14.22
C GLN A 351 -39.24 -3.74 14.15
N VAL A 352 -39.03 -4.26 12.94
CA VAL A 352 -38.50 -5.61 12.73
C VAL A 352 -37.08 -5.64 13.34
N PRO A 353 -36.75 -6.61 14.22
CA PRO A 353 -35.42 -6.69 14.83
C PRO A 353 -34.35 -6.87 13.74
N ILE A 354 -33.34 -6.02 13.79
CA ILE A 354 -32.18 -6.08 12.90
C ILE A 354 -31.35 -7.34 13.24
N PRO A 355 -31.02 -8.23 12.28
CA PRO A 355 -30.17 -9.40 12.54
C PRO A 355 -28.77 -9.00 13.06
N ALA A 356 -28.21 -9.79 14.00
CA ALA A 356 -26.95 -9.52 14.71
C ALA A 356 -25.73 -9.02 13.89
N PRO A 357 -25.45 -9.47 12.65
CA PRO A 357 -24.35 -8.92 11.85
C PRO A 357 -24.61 -7.47 11.39
N ALA A 358 -25.86 -7.05 11.26
CA ALA A 358 -26.25 -5.70 10.85
C ALA A 358 -26.21 -4.68 12.01
N THR A 359 -26.31 -5.16 13.26
CA THR A 359 -26.16 -4.34 14.47
C THR A 359 -24.70 -3.90 14.71
N ARG A 360 -23.72 -4.55 14.05
CA ARG A 360 -22.28 -4.24 14.15
C ARG A 360 -21.77 -3.15 13.19
N LEU A 361 -22.66 -2.50 12.44
CA LEU A 361 -22.24 -1.45 11.48
C LEU A 361 -22.64 -0.04 11.90
N ALA A 362 -23.75 0.09 12.62
CA ALA A 362 -24.35 1.39 12.90
C ALA A 362 -24.04 1.92 14.30
N TYR A 363 -23.77 1.07 15.30
CA TYR A 363 -23.44 1.45 16.71
C TYR A 363 -24.27 2.63 17.30
N GLY A 364 -25.50 2.83 16.84
CA GLY A 364 -26.40 3.91 17.28
C GLY A 364 -26.48 5.14 16.35
N ASP A 365 -25.75 5.17 15.23
CA ASP A 365 -25.80 6.24 14.24
C ASP A 365 -27.04 6.13 13.32
N PRO A 366 -27.96 7.11 13.33
CA PRO A 366 -29.21 7.04 12.56
C PRO A 366 -29.02 6.97 11.05
N GLN A 367 -27.96 7.61 10.52
CA GLN A 367 -27.67 7.62 9.09
C GLN A 367 -27.20 6.24 8.64
N MET A 368 -26.27 5.63 9.38
CA MET A 368 -25.82 4.26 9.12
C MET A 368 -26.95 3.24 9.30
N GLU A 369 -27.80 3.38 10.31
CA GLU A 369 -28.98 2.51 10.46
C GLU A 369 -29.91 2.60 9.24
N ALA A 370 -30.12 3.81 8.72
CA ALA A 370 -30.92 4.00 7.51
C ALA A 370 -30.30 3.30 6.30
N GLN A 371 -28.98 3.40 6.12
CA GLN A 371 -28.25 2.70 5.05
C GLN A 371 -28.34 1.17 5.21
N VAL A 372 -28.19 0.64 6.42
CA VAL A 372 -28.31 -0.79 6.72
C VAL A 372 -29.72 -1.31 6.45
N ARG A 373 -30.76 -0.57 6.88
CA ARG A 373 -32.17 -0.92 6.58
C ARG A 373 -32.46 -0.89 5.08
N LEU A 374 -31.91 0.08 4.36
CA LEU A 374 -32.02 0.15 2.91
C LEU A 374 -31.33 -1.05 2.26
N ALA A 375 -30.08 -1.35 2.64
CA ALA A 375 -29.32 -2.51 2.15
C ALA A 375 -30.09 -3.83 2.31
N GLN A 376 -30.70 -4.06 3.48
CA GLN A 376 -31.51 -5.27 3.75
C GLN A 376 -32.67 -5.45 2.77
N ARG A 377 -33.41 -4.38 2.48
CA ARG A 377 -34.57 -4.44 1.57
C ARG A 377 -34.15 -4.75 0.14
N VAL A 378 -32.96 -4.31 -0.25
CA VAL A 378 -32.45 -4.35 -1.62
C VAL A 378 -31.82 -5.69 -1.94
N LEU A 379 -31.09 -6.27 -0.99
CA LEU A 379 -30.42 -7.59 -1.15
C LEU A 379 -31.41 -8.72 -1.47
N THR A 380 -32.60 -8.71 -0.89
CA THR A 380 -33.64 -9.73 -1.15
C THR A 380 -34.13 -9.69 -2.61
N ARG A 381 -34.04 -8.54 -3.28
CA ARG A 381 -34.49 -8.34 -4.67
C ARG A 381 -33.39 -8.50 -5.72
N ARG A 382 -32.18 -8.87 -5.28
CA ARG A 382 -30.98 -9.03 -6.14
C ARG A 382 -30.62 -7.82 -7.00
N ILE A 383 -30.95 -6.61 -6.54
CA ILE A 383 -30.65 -5.35 -7.25
C ILE A 383 -29.16 -5.03 -7.04
N PRO A 384 -28.42 -4.56 -8.06
CA PRO A 384 -27.04 -4.07 -7.90
C PRO A 384 -26.95 -2.94 -6.89
N VAL A 385 -25.94 -2.97 -6.03
CA VAL A 385 -25.70 -1.93 -5.03
C VAL A 385 -24.38 -1.26 -5.29
N PHE A 386 -24.38 0.07 -5.24
CA PHE A 386 -23.21 0.91 -5.33
C PHE A 386 -22.95 1.59 -3.97
N LEU A 387 -21.75 1.39 -3.43
CA LEU A 387 -21.29 1.95 -2.17
C LEU A 387 -20.42 3.17 -2.46
N HIS A 388 -20.93 4.35 -2.12
CA HIS A 388 -20.21 5.61 -2.27
C HIS A 388 -19.66 6.08 -0.92
N GLY A 389 -18.39 6.42 -0.86
CA GLY A 389 -17.78 6.99 0.34
C GLY A 389 -16.27 7.12 0.26
N GLU A 390 -15.72 8.00 1.10
CA GLU A 390 -14.29 8.30 1.13
C GLU A 390 -13.41 7.05 1.34
N THR A 391 -12.16 7.13 0.89
CA THR A 391 -11.18 6.09 1.12
C THR A 391 -11.01 5.83 2.62
N GLY A 392 -11.07 4.55 3.01
CA GLY A 392 -10.97 4.15 4.42
C GLY A 392 -12.26 4.29 5.25
N SER A 393 -13.41 4.63 4.64
CA SER A 393 -14.72 4.69 5.32
C SER A 393 -15.35 3.32 5.66
N GLY A 394 -14.71 2.21 5.25
CA GLY A 394 -15.18 0.86 5.57
C GLY A 394 -16.08 0.21 4.52
N LYS A 395 -16.01 0.64 3.24
CA LYS A 395 -16.81 0.09 2.13
C LYS A 395 -16.75 -1.43 2.01
N GLU A 396 -15.56 -2.03 2.12
CA GLU A 396 -15.38 -3.48 2.08
C GLU A 396 -16.03 -4.21 3.27
N VAL A 397 -15.88 -3.66 4.49
CA VAL A 397 -16.52 -4.21 5.71
C VAL A 397 -18.04 -4.18 5.56
N PHE A 398 -18.58 -3.07 5.02
CA PHE A 398 -20.00 -2.93 4.75
C PHE A 398 -20.46 -3.92 3.67
N ALA A 399 -19.71 -4.10 2.58
CA ALA A 399 -20.01 -5.07 1.54
C ALA A 399 -20.02 -6.53 2.06
N ASN A 400 -19.06 -6.88 2.92
CA ASN A 400 -19.00 -8.20 3.54
C ASN A 400 -20.21 -8.44 4.46
N ALA A 401 -20.54 -7.46 5.30
CA ALA A 401 -21.74 -7.54 6.14
C ALA A 401 -23.03 -7.67 5.31
N MET A 402 -23.15 -6.92 4.20
CA MET A 402 -24.25 -7.08 3.24
C MET A 402 -24.33 -8.50 2.68
N HIS A 403 -23.20 -9.10 2.32
CA HIS A 403 -23.16 -10.49 1.87
C HIS A 403 -23.63 -11.48 2.95
N GLN A 404 -23.19 -11.31 4.21
CA GLN A 404 -23.63 -12.14 5.34
C GLN A 404 -25.14 -12.03 5.62
N MET A 405 -25.73 -10.88 5.29
CA MET A 405 -27.17 -10.63 5.41
C MET A 405 -27.97 -11.10 4.19
N SER A 406 -27.29 -11.46 3.09
CA SER A 406 -27.93 -11.85 1.85
C SER A 406 -28.43 -13.30 1.88
N PRO A 407 -29.39 -13.69 1.02
CA PRO A 407 -29.77 -15.08 0.84
C PRO A 407 -28.63 -15.99 0.38
N ALA A 408 -27.55 -15.42 -0.16
CA ALA A 408 -26.38 -16.13 -0.67
C ALA A 408 -25.20 -16.15 0.32
N ARG A 409 -25.43 -15.91 1.62
CA ARG A 409 -24.37 -15.86 2.66
C ARG A 409 -23.50 -17.11 2.80
N GLU A 410 -24.00 -18.27 2.37
CA GLU A 410 -23.27 -19.55 2.40
C GLU A 410 -22.48 -19.81 1.11
N ARG A 411 -22.60 -18.91 0.13
CA ARG A 411 -21.94 -18.97 -1.18
C ARG A 411 -20.71 -18.06 -1.17
N ALA A 412 -19.91 -18.13 -2.23
CA ALA A 412 -18.66 -17.37 -2.30
C ALA A 412 -18.91 -15.85 -2.30
N PHE A 413 -18.18 -15.15 -1.43
CA PHE A 413 -17.95 -13.70 -1.53
C PHE A 413 -16.61 -13.48 -2.24
N VAL A 414 -16.65 -12.94 -3.45
CA VAL A 414 -15.44 -12.72 -4.25
C VAL A 414 -15.24 -11.23 -4.41
N ALA A 415 -14.22 -10.71 -3.74
CA ALA A 415 -13.79 -9.32 -3.83
C ALA A 415 -12.64 -9.15 -4.81
N ILE A 416 -12.66 -8.05 -5.55
CA ILE A 416 -11.56 -7.58 -6.39
C ILE A 416 -11.48 -6.06 -6.31
N ASN A 417 -10.27 -5.54 -6.09
CA ASN A 417 -10.01 -4.11 -6.10
C ASN A 417 -9.46 -3.71 -7.47
N CYS A 418 -10.22 -2.87 -8.18
CA CYS A 418 -9.94 -2.50 -9.56
C CYS A 418 -8.74 -1.56 -9.71
N ALA A 419 -8.36 -0.83 -8.64
CA ALA A 419 -7.20 0.05 -8.62
C ALA A 419 -5.89 -0.68 -8.26
N SER A 420 -5.97 -1.84 -7.61
CA SER A 420 -4.80 -2.56 -7.07
C SER A 420 -4.00 -3.39 -8.08
N LEU A 421 -4.55 -3.61 -9.28
CA LEU A 421 -4.01 -4.50 -10.30
C LEU A 421 -3.75 -3.74 -11.61
N PRO A 422 -2.60 -3.97 -12.29
CA PRO A 422 -2.33 -3.44 -13.63
C PRO A 422 -3.40 -3.85 -14.66
N GLU A 423 -3.66 -3.02 -15.67
CA GLU A 423 -4.77 -3.18 -16.64
C GLU A 423 -4.85 -4.56 -17.30
N ASN A 424 -3.68 -5.12 -17.66
CA ASN A 424 -3.57 -6.45 -18.28
C ASN A 424 -3.82 -7.60 -17.29
N LEU A 425 -3.50 -7.41 -16.01
CA LEU A 425 -3.69 -8.42 -14.97
C LEU A 425 -5.12 -8.41 -14.44
N ILE A 426 -5.75 -7.25 -14.24
CA ILE A 426 -7.15 -7.16 -13.82
C ILE A 426 -8.08 -7.84 -14.83
N GLU A 427 -7.77 -7.78 -16.13
CA GLU A 427 -8.54 -8.49 -17.16
C GLU A 427 -8.45 -10.02 -16.96
N SER A 428 -7.25 -10.54 -16.78
CA SER A 428 -7.01 -11.97 -16.56
C SER A 428 -7.59 -12.47 -15.23
N GLU A 429 -7.61 -11.62 -14.19
CA GLU A 429 -8.19 -11.90 -12.88
C GLU A 429 -9.72 -11.90 -12.93
N LEU A 430 -10.34 -10.89 -13.57
CA LEU A 430 -11.79 -10.76 -13.65
C LEU A 430 -12.42 -11.88 -14.48
N PHE A 431 -11.93 -12.04 -15.72
CA PHE A 431 -12.56 -12.91 -16.72
C PHE A 431 -11.96 -14.31 -16.77
N GLY A 432 -10.73 -14.48 -16.29
CA GLY A 432 -9.97 -15.73 -16.41
C GLY A 432 -9.40 -15.91 -17.81
N TYR A 433 -8.62 -16.98 -18.00
CA TYR A 433 -8.02 -17.30 -19.28
C TYR A 433 -7.84 -18.80 -19.46
N ARG A 434 -7.84 -19.26 -20.72
CA ARG A 434 -7.47 -20.64 -21.08
C ARG A 434 -5.96 -20.80 -21.22
N ALA A 435 -5.48 -22.03 -21.09
CA ALA A 435 -4.09 -22.38 -21.37
C ALA A 435 -3.68 -21.87 -22.77
N GLY A 436 -2.57 -21.14 -22.84
CA GLY A 436 -2.06 -20.58 -24.10
C GLY A 436 -2.73 -19.28 -24.58
N ALA A 437 -3.57 -18.63 -23.76
CA ALA A 437 -4.24 -17.39 -24.16
C ALA A 437 -3.30 -16.20 -24.44
N PHE A 438 -2.12 -16.15 -23.79
CA PHE A 438 -1.08 -15.14 -23.99
C PHE A 438 0.29 -15.66 -23.51
N THR A 439 1.37 -14.95 -23.85
CA THR A 439 2.74 -15.27 -23.42
C THR A 439 2.87 -15.14 -21.89
N GLY A 440 3.12 -16.27 -21.21
CA GLY A 440 3.16 -16.33 -19.73
C GLY A 440 1.87 -16.84 -19.07
N ALA A 441 0.86 -17.23 -19.85
CA ALA A 441 -0.32 -17.91 -19.33
C ALA A 441 0.05 -19.26 -18.67
N GLN A 442 -0.50 -19.53 -17.49
CA GLN A 442 -0.33 -20.83 -16.83
C GLN A 442 -0.82 -21.96 -17.73
N ARG A 443 -0.11 -23.10 -17.70
CA ARG A 443 -0.39 -24.28 -18.53
C ARG A 443 -1.80 -24.88 -18.33
N GLU A 444 -2.42 -24.62 -17.18
CA GLU A 444 -3.75 -25.12 -16.84
C GLU A 444 -4.86 -24.07 -17.07
N GLY A 445 -4.49 -22.83 -17.44
CA GLY A 445 -5.42 -21.70 -17.44
C GLY A 445 -5.79 -21.26 -16.03
N ARG A 446 -6.61 -20.21 -15.92
CA ARG A 446 -7.06 -19.67 -14.63
C ARG A 446 -8.52 -19.27 -14.67
N ARG A 447 -9.28 -19.68 -13.65
CA ARG A 447 -10.69 -19.29 -13.49
C ARG A 447 -10.78 -17.85 -13.03
N GLY A 448 -11.53 -17.02 -13.75
CA GLY A 448 -11.76 -15.62 -13.38
C GLY A 448 -12.62 -15.44 -12.13
N LYS A 449 -12.47 -14.30 -11.48
CA LYS A 449 -13.21 -13.91 -10.26
C LYS A 449 -14.72 -13.86 -10.51
N ILE A 450 -15.16 -13.42 -11.69
CA ILE A 450 -16.58 -13.43 -12.08
C ILE A 450 -17.14 -14.84 -12.05
N LEU A 451 -16.39 -15.83 -12.56
CA LEU A 451 -16.81 -17.22 -12.55
C LEU A 451 -16.75 -17.84 -11.15
N GLN A 452 -15.79 -17.42 -10.31
CA GLN A 452 -15.70 -17.82 -8.91
C GLN A 452 -16.89 -17.29 -8.09
N ALA A 453 -17.43 -16.11 -8.45
CA ALA A 453 -18.57 -15.49 -7.78
C ALA A 453 -19.92 -16.12 -8.16
N ASN A 454 -19.95 -17.09 -9.09
CA ASN A 454 -21.19 -17.69 -9.57
C ASN A 454 -21.98 -18.36 -8.43
N GLY A 455 -23.24 -18.00 -8.30
CA GLY A 455 -24.16 -18.35 -7.22
C GLY A 455 -23.97 -17.56 -5.93
N GLY A 456 -23.00 -16.64 -5.86
CA GLY A 456 -22.63 -15.87 -4.67
C GLY A 456 -22.69 -14.36 -4.89
N THR A 457 -21.67 -13.65 -4.41
CA THR A 457 -21.57 -12.18 -4.49
C THR A 457 -20.24 -11.77 -5.10
N LEU A 458 -20.29 -10.91 -6.11
CA LEU A 458 -19.13 -10.24 -6.70
C LEU A 458 -19.05 -8.83 -6.13
N PHE A 459 -17.94 -8.51 -5.47
CA PHE A 459 -17.65 -7.18 -4.96
C PHE A 459 -16.52 -6.54 -5.78
N LEU A 460 -16.84 -5.41 -6.42
CA LEU A 460 -15.91 -4.60 -7.22
C LEU A 460 -15.54 -3.33 -6.43
N ASP A 461 -14.38 -3.33 -5.79
CA ASP A 461 -13.87 -2.15 -5.08
C ASP A 461 -13.13 -1.20 -6.03
N GLU A 462 -13.22 0.09 -5.74
CA GLU A 462 -12.69 1.19 -6.57
C GLU A 462 -13.04 1.09 -8.06
N ILE A 463 -14.32 0.83 -8.37
CA ILE A 463 -14.82 0.65 -9.74
C ILE A 463 -14.60 1.88 -10.64
N GLY A 464 -14.50 3.07 -10.05
CA GLY A 464 -14.22 4.32 -10.77
C GLY A 464 -12.84 4.36 -11.42
N ASP A 465 -11.90 3.51 -10.98
CA ASP A 465 -10.56 3.42 -11.53
C ASP A 465 -10.41 2.27 -12.54
N MET A 466 -11.53 1.63 -12.94
CA MET A 466 -11.52 0.57 -13.96
C MET A 466 -11.21 1.13 -15.36
N PRO A 467 -10.23 0.55 -16.09
CA PRO A 467 -9.93 0.92 -17.47
C PRO A 467 -11.13 0.82 -18.43
N MET A 468 -11.24 1.77 -19.37
CA MET A 468 -12.39 1.92 -20.29
C MET A 468 -12.66 0.68 -21.16
N ASN A 469 -11.61 -0.02 -21.59
CA ASN A 469 -11.73 -1.27 -22.34
C ASN A 469 -12.41 -2.37 -21.51
N LEU A 470 -12.11 -2.47 -20.22
CA LEU A 470 -12.71 -3.46 -19.31
C LEU A 470 -14.14 -3.12 -18.92
N GLN A 471 -14.46 -1.82 -18.83
CA GLN A 471 -15.84 -1.38 -18.61
C GLN A 471 -16.79 -1.95 -19.68
N SER A 472 -16.37 -1.97 -20.95
CA SER A 472 -17.17 -2.53 -22.04
C SER A 472 -17.41 -4.04 -21.92
N ARG A 473 -16.43 -4.79 -21.40
CA ARG A 473 -16.54 -6.24 -21.20
C ARG A 473 -17.36 -6.57 -19.96
N LEU A 474 -17.17 -5.82 -18.88
CA LEU A 474 -17.96 -5.96 -17.66
C LEU A 474 -19.44 -5.68 -17.96
N LEU A 475 -19.75 -4.65 -18.76
CA LEU A 475 -21.11 -4.36 -19.19
C LEU A 475 -21.77 -5.59 -19.84
N ARG A 476 -21.10 -6.24 -20.81
CA ARG A 476 -21.61 -7.47 -21.45
C ARG A 476 -21.87 -8.59 -20.46
N VAL A 477 -20.97 -8.79 -19.49
CA VAL A 477 -21.18 -9.79 -18.42
C VAL A 477 -22.44 -9.47 -17.61
N LEU A 478 -22.64 -8.20 -17.26
CA LEU A 478 -23.78 -7.76 -16.46
C LEU A 478 -25.10 -7.82 -17.25
N GLU A 479 -25.07 -7.59 -18.56
CA GLU A 479 -26.22 -7.65 -19.47
C GLU A 479 -26.60 -9.09 -19.82
N ASP A 480 -25.67 -9.85 -20.39
CA ASP A 480 -25.91 -11.19 -20.95
C ASP A 480 -25.84 -12.31 -19.90
N ARG A 481 -25.42 -11.98 -18.67
CA ARG A 481 -25.19 -12.93 -17.56
C ARG A 481 -24.25 -14.07 -17.96
N GLN A 482 -23.20 -13.71 -18.69
CA GLN A 482 -22.34 -14.64 -19.39
C GLN A 482 -20.91 -14.10 -19.41
N VAL A 483 -19.93 -14.97 -19.21
CA VAL A 483 -18.51 -14.62 -19.20
C VAL A 483 -17.73 -15.50 -20.18
N SER A 484 -16.85 -14.89 -20.97
CA SER A 484 -15.88 -15.59 -21.82
C SER A 484 -14.47 -15.41 -21.24
N PRO A 485 -13.76 -16.50 -20.91
CA PRO A 485 -12.35 -16.42 -20.55
C PRO A 485 -11.51 -15.91 -21.72
N LEU A 486 -10.38 -15.26 -21.44
CA LEU A 486 -9.42 -14.85 -22.47
C LEU A 486 -8.91 -16.06 -23.25
N GLY A 487 -8.81 -15.90 -24.57
CA GLY A 487 -8.42 -16.97 -25.49
C GLY A 487 -9.47 -18.08 -25.65
N SER A 488 -10.72 -17.83 -25.24
CA SER A 488 -11.81 -18.80 -25.31
C SER A 488 -13.05 -18.21 -25.99
N GLU A 489 -13.59 -18.91 -26.98
CA GLU A 489 -14.90 -18.59 -27.58
C GLU A 489 -16.07 -19.22 -26.81
N THR A 490 -15.78 -20.09 -25.84
CA THR A 490 -16.85 -20.65 -25.01
C THR A 490 -17.31 -19.65 -23.97
N VAL A 491 -18.62 -19.41 -24.00
CA VAL A 491 -19.32 -18.53 -23.08
C VAL A 491 -19.91 -19.35 -21.93
N ILE A 492 -19.73 -18.88 -20.70
CA ILE A 492 -20.17 -19.55 -19.48
C ILE A 492 -21.22 -18.68 -18.79
N LYS A 493 -22.41 -19.23 -18.52
CA LYS A 493 -23.46 -18.52 -17.78
C LYS A 493 -23.04 -18.29 -16.33
N VAL A 494 -23.26 -17.07 -15.84
CA VAL A 494 -22.94 -16.64 -14.49
C VAL A 494 -24.11 -15.88 -13.88
N ASP A 495 -24.44 -16.21 -12.64
CA ASP A 495 -25.44 -15.51 -11.83
C ASP A 495 -24.80 -15.13 -10.50
N PHE A 496 -24.81 -13.84 -10.14
CA PHE A 496 -24.23 -13.35 -8.91
C PHE A 496 -24.93 -12.06 -8.47
N GLN A 497 -24.91 -11.81 -7.16
CA GLN A 497 -25.22 -10.50 -6.59
C GLN A 497 -24.05 -9.56 -6.85
N LEU A 498 -24.33 -8.39 -7.44
CA LEU A 498 -23.31 -7.37 -7.67
C LEU A 498 -23.29 -6.35 -6.54
N LEU A 499 -22.12 -6.14 -5.96
CA LEU A 499 -21.79 -5.02 -5.09
C LEU A 499 -20.62 -4.26 -5.73
N SER A 500 -20.68 -2.94 -5.77
CA SER A 500 -19.61 -2.09 -6.31
C SER A 500 -19.32 -0.94 -5.35
N ALA A 501 -18.09 -0.42 -5.34
CA ALA A 501 -17.68 0.66 -4.45
C ALA A 501 -16.74 1.64 -5.16
N SER A 502 -16.84 2.92 -4.83
CA SER A 502 -15.91 3.97 -5.30
C SER A 502 -15.87 5.13 -4.30
N HIS A 503 -14.71 5.78 -4.21
CA HIS A 503 -14.57 7.09 -3.57
C HIS A 503 -14.79 8.28 -4.51
N ARG A 504 -14.75 8.04 -5.83
CA ARG A 504 -14.97 9.05 -6.88
C ARG A 504 -16.46 9.12 -7.23
N ASP A 505 -16.92 10.32 -7.58
CA ASP A 505 -18.26 10.54 -8.14
C ASP A 505 -18.32 9.99 -9.58
N LEU A 506 -18.98 8.85 -9.77
CA LEU A 506 -19.08 8.22 -11.09
C LEU A 506 -19.85 9.08 -12.09
N ALA A 507 -20.78 9.95 -11.66
CA ALA A 507 -21.51 10.83 -12.56
C ALA A 507 -20.58 11.88 -13.18
N GLU A 508 -19.62 12.41 -12.39
CA GLU A 508 -18.59 13.32 -12.88
C GLU A 508 -17.62 12.59 -13.85
N LEU A 509 -17.28 11.33 -13.56
CA LEU A 509 -16.46 10.52 -14.47
C LEU A 509 -17.16 10.23 -15.80
N VAL A 510 -18.47 10.05 -15.78
CA VAL A 510 -19.28 9.94 -16.99
C VAL A 510 -19.25 11.25 -17.78
N HIS A 511 -19.42 12.39 -17.11
CA HIS A 511 -19.40 13.69 -17.76
C HIS A 511 -18.04 14.02 -18.39
N SER A 512 -16.94 13.64 -17.73
CA SER A 512 -15.57 13.83 -18.22
C SER A 512 -15.11 12.75 -19.22
N GLY A 513 -15.96 11.78 -19.56
CA GLY A 513 -15.66 10.71 -20.53
C GLY A 513 -14.70 9.62 -20.03
N GLN A 514 -14.40 9.60 -18.72
CA GLN A 514 -13.54 8.59 -18.09
C GLN A 514 -14.30 7.35 -17.61
N PHE A 515 -15.64 7.40 -17.63
CA PHE A 515 -16.49 6.27 -17.30
C PHE A 515 -17.67 6.17 -18.26
N ARG A 516 -18.08 4.96 -18.63
CA ARG A 516 -19.20 4.79 -19.57
C ARG A 516 -20.55 4.97 -18.87
N ALA A 517 -21.42 5.76 -19.49
CA ALA A 517 -22.77 6.02 -19.00
C ALA A 517 -23.62 4.73 -18.87
N ASP A 518 -23.52 3.83 -19.85
CA ASP A 518 -24.26 2.56 -19.86
C ASP A 518 -23.91 1.65 -18.68
N LEU A 519 -22.61 1.50 -18.39
CA LEU A 519 -22.14 0.77 -17.22
C LEU A 519 -22.57 1.47 -15.92
N PHE A 520 -22.49 2.80 -15.85
CA PHE A 520 -22.93 3.56 -14.68
C PHE A 520 -24.39 3.26 -14.32
N TYR A 521 -25.31 3.32 -15.27
CA TYR A 521 -26.72 3.01 -15.01
C TYR A 521 -26.97 1.54 -14.63
N ARG A 522 -26.10 0.62 -15.07
CA ARG A 522 -26.19 -0.81 -14.71
C ARG A 522 -25.65 -1.10 -13.32
N LEU A 523 -24.60 -0.38 -12.89
CA LEU A 523 -24.01 -0.49 -11.56
C LEU A 523 -24.84 0.24 -10.50
N ASN A 524 -25.32 1.45 -10.83
CA ASN A 524 -26.05 2.33 -9.93
C ASN A 524 -27.53 1.94 -9.84
N GLY A 525 -27.80 0.71 -9.38
CA GLY A 525 -29.16 0.28 -9.04
C GLY A 525 -29.68 1.01 -7.82
N ILE A 526 -28.95 0.89 -6.71
CA ILE A 526 -29.17 1.68 -5.48
C ILE A 526 -27.82 2.15 -4.94
N GLU A 527 -27.71 3.45 -4.72
CA GLU A 527 -26.56 4.08 -4.08
C GLU A 527 -26.73 4.11 -2.57
N LEU A 528 -25.75 3.55 -1.85
CA LEU A 528 -25.62 3.67 -0.40
C LEU A 528 -24.42 4.55 -0.08
N ARG A 529 -24.67 5.62 0.66
CA ARG A 529 -23.62 6.58 1.05
C ARG A 529 -23.10 6.27 2.43
N LEU A 530 -21.82 5.92 2.52
CA LEU A 530 -21.13 5.72 3.79
C LEU A 530 -20.56 7.07 4.24
N PRO A 531 -21.03 7.63 5.37
CA PRO A 531 -20.50 8.88 5.88
C PRO A 531 -19.04 8.71 6.35
N PRO A 532 -18.19 9.75 6.18
CA PRO A 532 -16.86 9.76 6.75
C PRO A 532 -16.93 9.77 8.28
N LEU A 533 -15.86 9.30 8.94
CA LEU A 533 -15.83 9.12 10.39
C LEU A 533 -16.14 10.43 11.14
N ARG A 534 -15.77 11.58 10.59
CA ARG A 534 -16.02 12.90 11.19
C ARG A 534 -17.50 13.29 11.29
N GLU A 535 -18.35 12.77 10.40
CA GLU A 535 -19.80 13.06 10.34
C GLU A 535 -20.65 12.08 11.16
N ARG A 536 -20.04 10.97 11.59
CA ARG A 536 -20.70 9.94 12.37
C ARG A 536 -20.99 10.39 13.79
N SER A 537 -22.17 10.04 14.31
CA SER A 537 -22.56 10.29 15.70
C SER A 537 -22.14 9.16 16.66
N ASP A 538 -21.88 7.97 16.13
CA ASP A 538 -21.47 6.77 16.86
C ASP A 538 -19.94 6.65 17.06
N LYS A 539 -19.17 7.74 16.94
CA LYS A 539 -17.68 7.68 17.00
C LYS A 539 -17.17 6.98 18.26
N LEU A 540 -17.69 7.34 19.44
CA LEU A 540 -17.24 6.78 20.71
C LEU A 540 -17.46 5.26 20.81
N PRO A 541 -18.69 4.73 20.63
CA PRO A 541 -18.91 3.29 20.68
C PRO A 541 -18.14 2.56 19.56
N LEU A 542 -17.96 3.18 18.38
CA LEU A 542 -17.15 2.62 17.30
C LEU A 542 -15.66 2.54 17.65
N ILE A 543 -15.09 3.58 18.26
CA ILE A 543 -13.70 3.61 18.74
C ILE A 543 -13.48 2.52 19.79
N GLN A 544 -14.40 2.39 20.75
CA GLN A 544 -14.33 1.36 21.79
C GLN A 544 -14.42 -0.05 21.21
N HIS A 545 -15.29 -0.24 20.21
CA HIS A 545 -15.41 -1.51 19.52
C HIS A 545 -14.12 -1.87 18.76
N ILE A 546 -13.57 -0.94 17.98
CA ILE A 546 -12.31 -1.16 17.25
C ILE A 546 -11.16 -1.42 18.22
N LEU A 547 -11.10 -0.70 19.35
CA LEU A 547 -10.11 -0.93 20.38
C LEU A 547 -10.24 -2.34 21.00
N ALA A 548 -11.46 -2.79 21.26
CA ALA A 548 -11.74 -4.13 21.77
C ALA A 548 -11.39 -5.23 20.76
N GLU A 549 -11.58 -5.01 19.46
CA GLU A 549 -11.13 -5.94 18.42
C GLU A 549 -9.59 -6.00 18.34
N GLU A 550 -8.91 -4.86 18.37
CA GLU A 550 -7.46 -4.78 18.22
C GLU A 550 -6.67 -5.22 19.46
N ALA A 551 -7.28 -5.17 20.65
CA ALA A 551 -6.66 -5.62 21.89
C ALA A 551 -6.62 -7.15 22.06
N GLN A 552 -7.39 -7.91 21.26
CA GLN A 552 -7.47 -9.36 21.43
C GLN A 552 -6.09 -10.03 21.22
N PRO A 553 -5.70 -10.99 22.08
CA PRO A 553 -6.53 -11.70 23.07
C PRO A 553 -6.57 -11.05 24.47
N LEU A 554 -5.90 -9.92 24.69
CA LEU A 554 -5.86 -9.23 25.99
C LEU A 554 -7.16 -8.43 26.23
N PRO A 555 -7.54 -8.18 27.50
CA PRO A 555 -8.64 -7.26 27.78
C PRO A 555 -8.28 -5.86 27.26
N PRO A 556 -9.21 -5.16 26.59
CA PRO A 556 -8.92 -3.84 26.06
C PRO A 556 -8.62 -2.86 27.20
N PRO A 557 -7.50 -2.11 27.14
CA PRO A 557 -7.27 -1.03 28.08
C PRO A 557 -8.36 0.04 27.91
N THR A 558 -8.66 0.74 28.98
CA THR A 558 -9.65 1.82 28.94
C THR A 558 -9.01 3.09 28.37
N LEU A 559 -9.79 3.90 27.66
CA LEU A 559 -9.31 5.20 27.16
C LEU A 559 -9.42 6.23 28.28
N ALA A 560 -8.33 6.93 28.58
CA ALA A 560 -8.36 8.08 29.48
C ALA A 560 -9.29 9.17 28.91
N PRO A 561 -10.00 9.95 29.75
CA PRO A 561 -10.95 10.98 29.29
C PRO A 561 -10.35 11.97 28.28
N GLU A 562 -9.09 12.35 28.47
CA GLU A 562 -8.36 13.27 27.60
C GLU A 562 -8.06 12.63 26.23
N ALA A 563 -7.73 11.34 26.21
CA ALA A 563 -7.49 10.59 24.98
C ALA A 563 -8.80 10.42 24.19
N VAL A 564 -9.93 10.18 24.88
CA VAL A 564 -11.26 10.16 24.25
C VAL A 564 -11.55 11.49 23.57
N GLN A 565 -11.30 12.63 24.24
CA GLN A 565 -11.52 13.94 23.65
C GLN A 565 -10.67 14.15 22.38
N VAL A 566 -9.38 13.81 22.42
CA VAL A 566 -8.50 13.90 21.25
C VAL A 566 -9.05 13.08 20.08
N LEU A 567 -9.44 11.83 20.33
CA LEU A 567 -9.96 10.93 19.30
C LEU A 567 -11.31 11.39 18.72
N LEU A 568 -12.16 12.04 19.52
CA LEU A 568 -13.47 12.53 19.06
C LEU A 568 -13.38 13.82 18.23
N HIS A 569 -12.42 14.70 18.53
CA HIS A 569 -12.26 16.01 17.89
C HIS A 569 -11.37 15.98 16.64
N TYR A 570 -10.51 14.97 16.50
CA TYR A 570 -9.66 14.85 15.32
C TYR A 570 -10.51 14.62 14.03
N PRO A 571 -10.17 15.25 12.89
CA PRO A 571 -10.98 15.19 11.66
C PRO A 571 -10.89 13.87 10.89
N TRP A 572 -9.91 13.01 11.20
CA TRP A 572 -9.72 11.69 10.60
C TRP A 572 -9.69 11.68 9.05
N PRO A 573 -8.72 12.35 8.39
CA PRO A 573 -8.61 12.36 6.93
C PRO A 573 -8.45 10.96 6.31
N GLY A 574 -7.88 9.99 7.05
CA GLY A 574 -7.78 8.59 6.64
C GLY A 574 -8.91 7.69 7.18
N ASN A 575 -9.99 8.28 7.68
CA ASN A 575 -11.19 7.61 8.20
C ASN A 575 -10.86 6.45 9.17
N LEU A 576 -11.60 5.33 9.10
CA LEU A 576 -11.47 4.20 10.02
C LEU A 576 -10.10 3.50 9.90
N ARG A 577 -9.45 3.57 8.73
CA ARG A 577 -8.11 2.99 8.52
C ARG A 577 -7.07 3.72 9.36
N GLN A 578 -7.10 5.06 9.36
CA GLN A 578 -6.22 5.87 10.21
C GLN A 578 -6.54 5.68 11.69
N LEU A 579 -7.82 5.64 12.07
CA LEU A 579 -8.23 5.38 13.46
C LEU A 579 -7.68 4.04 13.96
N ARG A 580 -7.88 2.96 13.21
CA ARG A 580 -7.39 1.63 13.57
C ARG A 580 -5.87 1.61 13.73
N HIS A 581 -5.15 2.27 12.82
CA HIS A 581 -3.69 2.39 12.92
C HIS A 581 -3.25 3.16 14.18
N ALA A 582 -3.91 4.28 14.48
CA ALA A 582 -3.64 5.08 15.68
C ALA A 582 -3.88 4.28 16.98
N LEU A 583 -4.98 3.53 17.04
CA LEU A 583 -5.30 2.68 18.20
C LEU A 583 -4.30 1.52 18.34
N ARG A 584 -3.82 0.92 17.25
CA ARG A 584 -2.76 -0.11 17.28
C ARG A 584 -1.45 0.42 17.85
N ILE A 585 -1.03 1.62 17.41
CA ILE A 585 0.15 2.30 17.96
C ILE A 585 -0.05 2.56 19.45
N ALA A 586 -1.23 3.05 19.83
CA ALA A 586 -1.54 3.34 21.23
C ALA A 586 -1.54 2.08 22.10
N LEU A 587 -2.04 0.95 21.60
CA LEU A 587 -1.96 -0.35 22.26
C LEU A 587 -0.51 -0.82 22.42
N ALA A 588 0.32 -0.63 21.39
CA ALA A 588 1.73 -1.03 21.42
C ALA A 588 2.59 -0.18 22.37
N LEU A 589 2.23 1.08 22.60
CA LEU A 589 2.93 2.01 23.49
C LEU A 589 2.35 2.04 24.91
N CYS A 590 1.25 1.33 25.16
CA CYS A 590 0.56 1.33 26.45
C CYS A 590 1.00 0.14 27.31
N ASP A 591 1.86 0.41 28.30
CA ASP A 591 2.31 -0.60 29.27
C ASP A 591 1.33 -0.81 30.45
N GLY A 592 0.17 -0.14 30.45
CA GLY A 592 -0.78 -0.12 31.58
C GLY A 592 -2.26 -0.26 31.17
N GLU A 593 -3.17 -0.18 32.15
CA GLU A 593 -4.63 -0.37 31.94
C GLU A 593 -5.35 0.81 31.25
N HIS A 594 -4.64 1.91 31.00
CA HIS A 594 -5.21 3.15 30.47
C HIS A 594 -4.40 3.73 29.32
N ILE A 595 -5.05 3.95 28.17
CA ILE A 595 -4.49 4.68 27.03
C ILE A 595 -4.65 6.19 27.27
N ALA A 596 -3.54 6.90 27.44
CA ALA A 596 -3.47 8.36 27.58
C ALA A 596 -3.00 9.04 26.28
N CYS A 597 -3.10 10.37 26.19
CA CYS A 597 -2.70 11.14 24.99
C CYS A 597 -1.26 10.89 24.56
N ARG A 598 -0.34 10.62 25.51
CA ARG A 598 1.06 10.30 25.22
C ARG A 598 1.28 9.00 24.44
N HIS A 599 0.30 8.09 24.45
CA HIS A 599 0.35 6.84 23.69
C HIS A 599 -0.25 7.02 22.28
N LEU A 600 -0.97 8.13 22.02
CA LEU A 600 -1.48 8.44 20.69
C LEU A 600 -0.38 9.09 19.83
N PRO A 601 -0.40 8.88 18.49
CA PRO A 601 0.51 9.58 17.57
C PRO A 601 0.47 11.11 17.75
N ALA A 602 1.64 11.74 17.76
CA ALA A 602 1.77 13.18 18.01
C ALA A 602 0.92 14.05 17.06
N ASP A 603 0.85 13.67 15.78
CA ASP A 603 0.08 14.39 14.76
C ASP A 603 -1.43 14.43 15.07
N ILE A 604 -1.96 13.37 15.69
CA ILE A 604 -3.39 13.29 16.08
C ILE A 604 -3.65 14.19 17.29
N VAL A 605 -2.74 14.16 18.27
CA VAL A 605 -2.83 15.00 19.46
C VAL A 605 -2.75 16.48 19.08
N GLN A 606 -1.80 16.85 18.21
CA GLN A 606 -1.64 18.23 17.73
C GLN A 606 -2.81 18.67 16.83
N GLY A 607 -3.27 17.81 15.92
CA GLY A 607 -4.40 18.14 15.04
C GLY A 607 -5.73 18.28 15.79
N ALA A 608 -5.94 17.53 16.87
CA ALA A 608 -7.12 17.69 17.72
C ALA A 608 -7.07 19.00 18.54
N GLN A 609 -5.88 19.42 18.99
CA GLN A 609 -5.67 20.68 19.70
C GLN A 609 -5.92 21.90 18.79
N GLN A 610 -5.54 21.82 17.52
CA GLN A 610 -5.83 22.85 16.51
C GLN A 610 -7.33 22.92 16.16
N ALA A 611 -8.03 21.78 16.16
CA ALA A 611 -9.48 21.72 15.93
C ALA A 611 -10.33 22.14 17.15
N GLY A 612 -9.76 22.06 18.37
CA GLY A 612 -10.48 22.26 19.64
C GLY A 612 -10.26 23.62 20.34
N ALA A 613 -9.47 24.55 19.79
CA ALA A 613 -9.28 25.87 20.39
C ALA A 613 -10.52 26.76 20.18
N PRO A 614 -11.24 27.18 21.24
CA PRO A 614 -12.30 28.15 21.10
C PRO A 614 -11.71 29.51 20.71
N HIS A 615 -12.13 30.07 19.58
CA HIS A 615 -11.94 31.48 19.24
C HIS A 615 -12.67 32.37 20.25
N ALA A 616 -12.04 32.63 21.39
CA ALA A 616 -12.42 33.68 22.32
C ALA A 616 -11.62 34.96 22.00
N SER A 617 -12.04 35.67 20.94
CA SER A 617 -11.86 37.12 20.76
C SER A 617 -12.31 37.52 19.36
N ALA A 618 -13.60 37.82 19.19
CA ALA A 618 -14.11 38.88 18.31
C ALA A 618 -15.65 38.88 18.32
N LEU A 619 -16.24 39.36 19.41
CA LEU A 619 -17.62 39.86 19.41
C LEU A 619 -17.56 41.38 19.24
N ALA A 620 -17.76 41.86 18.01
CA ALA A 620 -18.48 43.10 17.68
C ALA A 620 -18.31 43.46 16.19
N ALA A 621 -19.20 42.95 15.33
CA ALA A 621 -19.81 43.67 14.19
C ALA A 621 -20.72 42.70 13.42
N GLN A 622 -22.03 43.00 13.38
CA GLN A 622 -22.95 42.44 12.39
C GLN A 622 -22.87 43.26 11.08
N PRO A 623 -23.62 42.92 10.02
CA PRO A 623 -23.32 41.85 9.08
C PRO A 623 -23.34 42.42 7.65
N ASP A 624 -22.25 42.35 6.88
CA ASP A 624 -22.42 42.59 5.45
C ASP A 624 -21.35 41.94 4.57
N MET A 625 -21.83 41.55 3.40
CA MET A 625 -21.19 40.83 2.30
C MET A 625 -19.65 40.89 2.21
N GLN A 626 -18.97 39.73 2.29
CA GLN A 626 -17.68 39.32 1.68
C GLN A 626 -17.04 38.19 2.55
N SER A 627 -16.43 37.11 2.07
CA SER A 627 -16.14 36.58 0.73
C SER A 627 -15.83 35.06 0.83
N ASP A 628 -16.02 34.33 -0.27
CA ASP A 628 -15.65 32.91 -0.52
C ASP A 628 -14.16 32.56 -0.24
N GLU A 629 -13.31 33.54 0.08
CA GLU A 629 -11.87 33.37 0.19
C GLU A 629 -11.43 32.73 1.51
N ALA A 630 -12.13 33.01 2.62
CA ALA A 630 -11.79 32.45 3.93
C ALA A 630 -12.00 30.93 4.03
N ARG A 631 -12.96 30.37 3.29
CA ARG A 631 -13.16 28.91 3.18
C ARG A 631 -12.17 28.23 2.25
N THR A 632 -11.64 28.95 1.26
CA THR A 632 -10.63 28.45 0.32
C THR A 632 -9.24 28.42 0.97
N LEU A 633 -8.95 29.38 1.88
CA LEU A 633 -7.69 29.45 2.63
C LEU A 633 -7.52 28.32 3.67
N ALA A 634 -8.62 27.73 4.15
CA ALA A 634 -8.58 26.59 5.08
C ALA A 634 -8.20 25.24 4.44
N GLN A 635 -8.08 25.18 3.10
CA GLN A 635 -7.66 23.98 2.36
C GLN A 635 -6.15 23.91 2.08
N PHE A 636 -5.41 24.98 2.36
CA PHE A 636 -3.99 25.10 2.04
C PHE A 636 -3.11 24.90 3.28
N ASN A 637 -2.00 24.17 3.13
CA ASN A 637 -1.02 24.04 4.20
C ASN A 637 -0.28 25.38 4.44
N ALA A 638 0.35 25.56 5.61
CA ALA A 638 1.03 26.81 5.98
C ALA A 638 2.07 27.32 4.94
N ILE A 639 2.71 26.39 4.20
CA ILE A 639 3.64 26.70 3.12
C ILE A 639 2.91 27.24 1.88
N GLU A 640 1.75 26.67 1.55
CA GLU A 640 0.94 27.09 0.39
C GLU A 640 0.27 28.44 0.64
N LEU A 641 -0.11 28.73 1.89
CA LEU A 641 -0.57 30.06 2.31
C LEU A 641 0.53 31.11 2.17
N SER A 642 1.75 30.81 2.63
CA SER A 642 2.90 31.71 2.46
C SER A 642 3.29 31.89 0.98
N GLU A 643 3.23 30.83 0.16
CA GLU A 643 3.47 30.90 -1.29
C GLU A 643 2.40 31.77 -1.98
N ARG A 644 1.12 31.61 -1.58
CA ARG A 644 0.00 32.40 -2.09
C ARG A 644 0.15 33.89 -1.75
N ASP A 645 0.47 34.22 -0.51
CA ASP A 645 0.65 35.61 -0.06
C ASP A 645 1.84 36.28 -0.77
N THR A 646 2.94 35.55 -0.94
CA THR A 646 4.12 36.04 -1.66
C THR A 646 3.81 36.32 -3.14
N LEU A 647 3.05 35.43 -3.79
CA LEU A 647 2.64 35.60 -5.18
C LEU A 647 1.63 36.74 -5.35
N LEU A 648 0.70 36.93 -4.41
CA LEU A 648 -0.23 38.05 -4.40
C LEU A 648 0.50 39.38 -4.25
N GLY A 649 1.45 39.49 -3.30
CA GLY A 649 2.26 40.69 -3.13
C GLY A 649 3.07 41.06 -4.38
N LEU A 650 3.65 40.05 -5.06
CA LEU A 650 4.37 40.27 -6.33
C LEU A 650 3.44 40.66 -7.48
N LEU A 651 2.24 40.09 -7.55
CA LEU A 651 1.23 40.49 -8.53
C LEU A 651 0.80 41.94 -8.31
N GLU A 652 0.52 42.34 -7.08
CA GLU A 652 0.15 43.72 -6.76
C GLU A 652 1.26 44.72 -7.08
N GLN A 653 2.50 44.42 -6.67
CA GLN A 653 3.68 45.25 -6.94
C GLN A 653 3.91 45.47 -8.44
N HIS A 654 3.59 44.47 -9.27
CA HIS A 654 3.71 44.53 -10.72
C HIS A 654 2.38 44.82 -11.45
N ARG A 655 1.39 45.41 -10.74
CA ARG A 655 0.06 45.81 -11.28
C ARG A 655 -0.63 44.68 -12.05
N TRP A 656 -0.61 43.48 -11.49
CA TRP A 656 -1.20 42.25 -12.03
C TRP A 656 -0.64 41.84 -13.41
N ASN A 657 0.54 42.36 -13.80
CA ASN A 657 1.20 41.97 -15.04
C ASN A 657 1.97 40.65 -14.87
N VAL A 658 1.26 39.54 -15.11
CA VAL A 658 1.76 38.16 -15.03
C VAL A 658 3.07 37.96 -15.82
N SER A 659 3.26 38.69 -16.91
CA SER A 659 4.46 38.60 -17.75
C SER A 659 5.71 39.17 -17.11
N THR A 660 5.54 40.16 -16.24
CA THR A 660 6.62 40.83 -15.52
C THR A 660 6.93 40.08 -14.23
N VAL A 661 5.90 39.57 -13.56
CA VAL A 661 6.04 38.67 -12.40
C VAL A 661 6.72 37.36 -12.76
N ALA A 662 6.39 36.76 -13.90
CA ALA A 662 7.09 35.56 -14.38
C ALA A 662 8.59 35.81 -14.62
N ARG A 663 8.94 37.00 -15.13
CA ARG A 663 10.33 37.41 -15.34
C ARG A 663 11.07 37.71 -14.04
N SER A 664 10.43 38.38 -13.07
CA SER A 664 11.06 38.63 -11.76
C SER A 664 11.27 37.35 -10.96
N LEU A 665 10.38 36.36 -11.12
CA LEU A 665 10.51 35.03 -10.54
C LEU A 665 11.35 34.05 -11.38
N SER A 666 11.88 34.48 -12.54
CA SER A 666 12.66 33.64 -13.47
C SER A 666 11.96 32.33 -13.87
N ILE A 667 10.63 32.35 -14.00
CA ILE A 667 9.81 31.20 -14.43
C ILE A 667 9.06 31.53 -15.72
N SER A 668 8.66 30.51 -16.48
CA SER A 668 7.83 30.72 -17.67
C SER A 668 6.42 31.19 -17.28
N ARG A 669 5.77 31.99 -18.14
CA ARG A 669 4.38 32.45 -17.91
C ARG A 669 3.43 31.27 -17.65
N ASN A 670 3.58 30.16 -18.37
CA ASN A 670 2.77 28.96 -18.18
C ASN A 670 2.95 28.33 -16.79
N THR A 671 4.18 28.36 -16.25
CA THR A 671 4.46 27.86 -14.89
C THR A 671 3.82 28.77 -13.84
N LEU A 672 3.84 30.08 -14.06
CA LEU A 672 3.17 31.04 -13.19
C LEU A 672 1.63 30.86 -13.25
N TYR A 673 1.02 30.74 -14.44
CA TYR A 673 -0.42 30.46 -14.56
C TYR A 673 -0.84 29.17 -13.84
N ARG A 674 -0.03 28.11 -13.95
CA ARG A 674 -0.28 26.85 -13.26
C ARG A 674 -0.20 26.99 -11.73
N LYS A 675 0.74 27.80 -11.23
CA LYS A 675 0.85 28.14 -9.79
C LYS A 675 -0.33 28.99 -9.31
N LEU A 676 -0.75 29.99 -10.08
CA LEU A 676 -1.91 30.83 -9.75
C LEU A 676 -3.21 30.03 -9.72
N HIS A 677 -3.39 29.10 -10.67
CA HIS A 677 -4.55 28.20 -10.68
C HIS A 677 -4.54 27.23 -9.51
N ARG A 678 -3.38 26.63 -9.19
CA ARG A 678 -3.21 25.72 -8.04
C ARG A 678 -3.50 26.42 -6.71
N LEU A 679 -3.04 27.65 -6.55
CA LEU A 679 -3.23 28.43 -5.33
C LEU A 679 -4.55 29.20 -5.32
N HIS A 680 -5.47 28.93 -6.24
CA HIS A 680 -6.77 29.61 -6.38
C HIS A 680 -6.69 31.14 -6.39
N ILE A 681 -5.65 31.72 -7.01
CA ILE A 681 -5.53 33.16 -7.23
C ILE A 681 -6.26 33.50 -8.54
N ARG A 682 -7.42 34.16 -8.43
CA ARG A 682 -8.21 34.57 -9.59
C ARG A 682 -7.56 35.78 -10.26
N LEU A 683 -7.07 35.59 -11.48
CA LEU A 683 -6.73 36.72 -12.35
C LEU A 683 -8.04 37.32 -12.86
N ALA A 684 -8.31 38.57 -12.56
CA ALA A 684 -9.43 39.29 -13.16
C ALA A 684 -9.28 39.20 -14.69
N GLN A 685 -10.24 38.58 -15.36
CA GLN A 685 -10.27 38.52 -16.81
C GLN A 685 -10.37 39.97 -17.31
N SER A 686 -9.27 40.51 -17.82
CA SER A 686 -9.30 41.69 -18.66
C SER A 686 -10.20 41.37 -19.85
N ALA A 687 -11.32 42.08 -19.92
CA ALA A 687 -12.35 41.98 -20.92
C ALA A 687 -11.77 41.77 -22.33
N GLN A 688 -12.35 40.80 -23.04
CA GLN A 688 -12.39 40.84 -24.49
C GLN A 688 -13.06 42.16 -24.90
N THR A 689 -12.25 43.10 -25.39
CA THR A 689 -12.67 44.04 -26.42
C THR A 689 -11.69 43.91 -27.55
N GLY A 690 -12.10 43.14 -28.56
CA GLY A 690 -11.60 43.37 -29.90
C GLY A 690 -12.07 44.73 -30.39
N GLN A 691 -11.20 45.45 -31.09
CA GLN A 691 -11.58 46.28 -32.23
C GLN A 691 -10.32 46.64 -33.01
N SER A 692 -10.38 46.32 -34.32
CA SER A 692 -9.49 46.70 -35.43
C SER A 692 -8.30 45.79 -35.70
#